data_AF-A0A947RU29-F1
#
_entry.id   AF-A0A947RU29-F1
#
_cell.length_a   1.000
_cell.length_b   1.000
_cell.length_c   1.000
_cell.angle_alpha   90.00
_cell.angle_beta   90.00
_cell.angle_gamma   90.00
#
_symmetry.space_group_name_H-M   'P 1'
#
loop_
_entity.id
_entity.type
_entity.pdbx_description
1 polymer ?
#
loop_
_entity_poly.entity_id
_entity_poly.type
_entity_poly.pdbx_seq_one_letter_code
_entity_poly.pdbx_strand_id
1 'polypeptide(L)'
;MPKRALIGLTAAIILAASATIALAGTIPVNGTTSSIELIDQKAGGLQYHVRVGDIQTIDVSTKGGEFTRLVLPGFHATHDEGAPELPMINTLIAVPHGAVARVELSNVETRTVRLADFGIAGRLMPAQPSMPKNADAQSWPFVYDESAYTVDRVGRDLAAVAPQGRLRAMDFVRLEFAPVSYRPLTGELEIVESADLEVVYEGGDKSSGADLWARTDSPFFDNLYAQFDGAKGLHDSFPDHVRDVVTMVIVTPPEFQYQLTDFVNWKIQRGFIMIVAVTDTPEVGSTTTTIQSYIHDLYDNATPAQPAPSFVLFVGDVAQMPTFTVSGDATDRPYCAVDGDYVPDIYYGRFSCTNATQLQAMIDKTMMYDQFTMPDPSYLGEVTMIAGVDAGYAPTYGNGQINYGTNTYFNAAHGITSNTWLYPASDGAGVPAAVVQTVNDGVAYINYTAHGSETSWSDPSFTQSNINSLTNDGKYCMAVGNCCLTSTYDYGECFAETWLRAANKGAIGYIGASNSTLWDEDYWWGVGSGSISSSPTYAVTGLGAYDGVFHDHGEGMDQWYVTNDAMVFAGNLAVQEAGSGSTSYYWNIYNLMGDPSLSTYMGVPAPNAVTVDAMGATSITISAVPGSYVGLTQGTILIGAGSVGVSGSATIDFMTTPDGGLPLHMVVTAQNREPHVEDILMASPQIDLSVTTCAATLEPGQLDTDVLTITNTGEPESQLNFSLSIQAENPYEKTAKSVAGSTVSCAETEFLAGETVDLHISVYNASTDYEWLTDVEIDFPVGVTVNSATALTGGTAPLSFNGPTGDGVTVNWHGNDGSWGALHGGETANGTVNVTFGGSLSGEQAFGWFIQGDIYGSTPHDLSGSFAMTASGPSVTVTQPNGGETMAWGYAHPVTWDHAGDVTDVKIELSRNGGGSWETLVASTPNDGDESVVFPGPSTTAALIRVSSLDDTVADQSNAVFTLFEMVTWLTLDVESGTLPQGGNQPVTLTYDATGLADGVYTAYVLIAHNAGGGPEVVTVTLTVESSTGAGDTPRTLVLAGNYPNPFNPSTKVIFSLPRAGEVDLDVVDVRGHLVRALHSGPMAAGRHGVAWDGTDDLGHGVASGVYFARLRHDGRELTHKMLLTK
;
A
#
# COMPACT_ATOMS: atom_id res chain seq x y z
N MET A 1 33.32 45.43 -14.37
CA MET A 1 34.56 46.23 -14.25
C MET A 1 35.03 46.20 -12.80
N PRO A 2 36.31 45.92 -12.50
CA PRO A 2 36.73 45.60 -11.14
C PRO A 2 37.25 46.83 -10.39
N LYS A 3 36.91 46.96 -9.11
CA LYS A 3 37.66 47.78 -8.15
C LYS A 3 37.89 47.00 -6.87
N ARG A 4 39.12 46.48 -6.75
CA ARG A 4 39.77 46.20 -5.47
C ARG A 4 40.30 47.51 -4.87
N ALA A 5 40.44 47.48 -3.53
CA ALA A 5 41.18 48.37 -2.62
C ALA A 5 40.30 49.36 -1.82
N LEU A 6 40.09 49.09 -0.52
CA LEU A 6 41.02 49.52 0.53
C LEU A 6 40.63 48.87 1.87
N ILE A 7 41.58 48.15 2.48
CA ILE A 7 41.49 47.69 3.87
C ILE A 7 41.68 48.93 4.74
N GLY A 8 40.59 49.39 5.36
CA GLY A 8 40.57 50.46 6.36
C GLY A 8 39.91 49.92 7.61
N LEU A 9 40.71 49.60 8.61
CA LEU A 9 40.29 49.17 9.93
C LEU A 9 39.69 50.38 10.66
N THR A 10 38.39 50.61 10.48
CA THR A 10 37.57 51.42 11.38
C THR A 10 36.53 50.51 11.98
N ALA A 11 36.74 50.13 13.24
CA ALA A 11 35.72 49.56 14.10
C ALA A 11 34.60 50.61 14.27
N ALA A 12 33.67 50.64 13.33
CA ALA A 12 32.34 51.18 13.59
C ALA A 12 31.63 50.12 14.42
N ILE A 13 31.42 50.42 15.70
CA ILE A 13 30.54 49.63 16.57
C ILE A 13 29.16 49.67 15.91
N ILE A 14 28.78 48.55 15.30
CA ILE A 14 27.44 48.32 14.76
C ILE A 14 26.55 48.06 15.97
N LEU A 15 25.98 49.12 16.55
CA LEU A 15 24.79 49.01 17.40
C LEU A 15 23.58 48.86 16.47
N ALA A 16 23.43 47.68 15.89
CA ALA A 16 22.09 47.14 15.69
C ALA A 16 21.60 46.77 17.10
N ALA A 17 20.35 47.07 17.44
CA ALA A 17 19.80 46.90 18.78
C ALA A 17 19.74 45.43 19.20
N SER A 18 20.87 44.83 19.54
CA SER A 18 20.95 43.69 20.43
C SER A 18 20.66 44.23 21.82
N ALA A 19 19.44 44.02 22.33
CA ALA A 19 19.17 44.24 23.74
C ALA A 19 20.21 43.40 24.52
N THR A 20 21.09 44.06 25.26
CA THR A 20 21.92 43.36 26.25
C THR A 20 20.98 42.87 27.35
N ILE A 21 20.55 41.61 27.26
CA ILE A 21 19.74 40.94 28.25
C ILE A 21 20.64 40.61 29.43
N ALA A 22 20.43 41.28 30.56
CA ALA A 22 21.03 40.90 31.84
C ALA A 22 19.89 40.61 32.83
N LEU A 23 19.99 39.50 33.56
CA LEU A 23 19.12 39.27 34.71
C LEU A 23 19.33 40.42 35.70
N ALA A 24 18.29 41.24 35.88
CA ALA A 24 18.35 42.44 36.71
C ALA A 24 18.02 42.11 38.17
N GLY A 25 17.14 41.13 38.41
CA GLY A 25 16.77 40.69 39.75
C GLY A 25 15.62 39.68 39.78
N THR A 26 15.10 39.45 40.98
CA THR A 26 13.93 38.59 41.24
C THR A 26 13.03 39.30 42.24
N ILE A 27 11.73 39.30 41.97
CA ILE A 27 10.68 39.74 42.90
C ILE A 27 10.14 38.47 43.56
N PRO A 28 10.53 38.15 44.82
CA PRO A 28 10.13 36.92 45.48
C PRO A 28 8.65 37.00 45.80
N VAL A 29 7.83 36.04 45.36
CA VAL A 29 6.38 35.98 45.64
C VAL A 29 6.16 35.05 46.82
N ASN A 30 6.28 33.74 46.59
CA ASN A 30 6.07 32.69 47.59
C ASN A 30 7.12 31.57 47.50
N GLY A 31 8.10 31.67 46.58
CA GLY A 31 9.12 30.65 46.36
C GLY A 31 8.61 29.33 45.75
N THR A 32 7.38 29.28 45.24
CA THR A 32 6.86 28.12 44.49
C THR A 32 7.10 28.27 42.99
N THR A 33 6.91 27.19 42.23
CA THR A 33 6.83 27.26 40.76
C THR A 33 5.45 27.73 40.36
N SER A 34 5.37 28.58 39.33
CA SER A 34 4.09 29.02 38.79
C SER A 34 3.42 27.88 38.02
N SER A 35 2.11 27.73 38.17
CA SER A 35 1.34 26.70 37.47
C SER A 35 -0.15 27.07 37.41
N ILE A 36 -0.83 26.65 36.34
CA ILE A 36 -2.28 26.46 36.30
C ILE A 36 -2.52 24.95 36.24
N GLU A 37 -3.22 24.40 37.21
CA GLU A 37 -3.42 22.95 37.34
C GLU A 37 -4.91 22.65 37.31
N LEU A 38 -5.36 21.80 36.38
CA LEU A 38 -6.70 21.24 36.39
C LEU A 38 -6.83 20.29 37.58
N ILE A 39 -7.62 20.67 38.58
CA ILE A 39 -7.79 19.90 39.83
C ILE A 39 -9.01 18.98 39.81
N ASP A 40 -10.03 19.30 39.00
CA ASP A 40 -11.26 18.52 38.90
C ASP A 40 -11.98 18.79 37.58
N GLN A 41 -12.60 17.74 37.03
CA GLN A 41 -13.41 17.79 35.81
C GLN A 41 -14.77 17.16 36.10
N LYS A 42 -15.84 17.94 35.89
CA LYS A 42 -17.23 17.51 36.10
C LYS A 42 -18.06 17.80 34.85
N ALA A 43 -19.20 17.12 34.71
CA ALA A 43 -20.11 17.36 33.59
C ALA A 43 -20.57 18.83 33.46
N GLY A 44 -20.60 19.57 34.58
CA GLY A 44 -21.01 20.98 34.59
C GLY A 44 -19.87 22.00 34.51
N GLY A 45 -18.60 21.56 34.41
CA GLY A 45 -17.47 22.49 34.43
C GLY A 45 -16.12 21.91 34.80
N LEU A 46 -15.11 22.78 34.79
CA LEU A 46 -13.71 22.48 35.13
C LEU A 46 -13.27 23.32 36.32
N GLN A 47 -12.43 22.77 37.18
CA GLN A 47 -11.86 23.49 38.31
C GLN A 47 -10.35 23.51 38.20
N TYR A 48 -9.75 24.68 38.37
CA TYR A 48 -8.31 24.91 38.33
C TYR A 48 -7.82 25.52 39.63
N HIS A 49 -6.58 25.17 39.99
CA HIS A 49 -5.82 25.87 41.01
C HIS A 49 -4.62 26.54 40.34
N VAL A 50 -4.49 27.85 40.55
CA VAL A 50 -3.36 28.62 40.05
C VAL A 50 -2.43 29.01 41.18
N ARG A 51 -1.14 28.81 40.98
CA ARG A 51 -0.05 29.27 41.85
C ARG A 51 0.86 30.19 41.05
N VAL A 52 1.27 31.29 41.65
CA VAL A 52 2.20 32.24 41.04
C VAL A 52 3.49 32.25 41.85
N GLY A 53 4.57 31.84 41.21
CA GLY A 53 5.91 31.83 41.75
C GLY A 53 6.63 33.18 41.65
N ASP A 54 7.94 33.13 41.86
CA ASP A 54 8.79 34.32 41.80
C ASP A 54 8.85 34.92 40.38
N ILE A 55 8.76 36.25 40.29
CA ILE A 55 8.85 36.98 39.02
C ILE A 55 10.30 37.35 38.77
N GLN A 56 10.85 36.91 37.65
CA GLN A 56 12.18 37.30 37.18
C GLN A 56 12.09 38.65 36.46
N THR A 57 13.14 39.46 36.59
CA THR A 57 13.22 40.73 35.88
C THR A 57 14.45 40.82 35.01
N ILE A 58 14.24 41.35 33.81
CA ILE A 58 15.27 41.52 32.79
C ILE A 58 15.29 42.98 32.40
N ASP A 59 16.44 43.63 32.50
CA ASP A 59 16.61 44.96 31.94
C ASP A 59 16.80 44.85 30.42
N VAL A 60 16.04 45.65 29.68
CA VAL A 60 15.97 45.64 28.22
C VAL A 60 16.21 47.06 27.70
N SER A 61 17.25 47.20 26.89
CA SER A 61 17.54 48.45 26.17
C SER A 61 16.88 48.43 24.79
N THR A 62 16.01 49.40 24.51
CA THR A 62 15.25 49.47 23.25
C THR A 62 15.37 50.85 22.58
N LYS A 63 14.78 51.01 21.38
CA LYS A 63 14.66 52.31 20.70
C LYS A 63 13.92 53.35 21.56
N GLY A 64 13.06 52.92 22.48
CA GLY A 64 12.31 53.77 23.42
C GLY A 64 13.02 54.09 24.74
N GLY A 65 14.24 53.58 24.93
CA GLY A 65 15.04 53.75 26.15
C GLY A 65 15.17 52.45 26.96
N GLU A 66 15.54 52.59 28.22
CA GLU A 66 15.69 51.47 29.16
C GLU A 66 14.34 51.09 29.77
N PHE A 67 14.05 49.79 29.75
CA PHE A 67 12.84 49.20 30.32
C PHE A 67 13.19 47.96 31.14
N THR A 68 12.25 47.50 31.96
CA THR A 68 12.34 46.23 32.67
C THR A 68 11.20 45.31 32.21
N ARG A 69 11.54 44.12 31.74
CA ARG A 69 10.60 43.04 31.39
C ARG A 69 10.35 42.16 32.60
N LEU A 70 9.09 41.81 32.83
CA LEU A 70 8.68 40.83 33.84
C LEU A 70 8.57 39.46 33.18
N VAL A 71 9.27 38.47 33.71
CA VAL A 71 9.22 37.08 33.23
C VAL A 71 8.74 36.20 34.36
N LEU A 72 7.60 35.56 34.15
CA LEU A 72 7.10 34.52 35.04
C LEU A 72 7.24 33.19 34.29
N PRO A 73 8.13 32.29 34.71
CA PRO A 73 8.34 31.02 34.01
C PRO A 73 7.01 30.25 33.83
N GLY A 74 6.75 29.76 32.62
CA GLY A 74 5.50 29.08 32.24
C GLY A 74 4.38 30.03 31.78
N PHE A 75 4.57 31.34 31.89
CA PHE A 75 3.59 32.35 31.51
C PHE A 75 4.16 33.19 30.36
N HIS A 76 3.36 33.43 29.33
CA HIS A 76 3.67 34.40 28.28
C HIS A 76 3.29 35.82 28.69
N ALA A 77 3.58 36.79 27.84
CA ALA A 77 3.23 38.19 28.09
C ALA A 77 1.86 38.55 27.49
N THR A 78 1.21 39.56 28.04
CA THR A 78 0.03 40.20 27.44
C THR A 78 0.40 40.85 26.11
N HIS A 79 -0.51 40.74 25.14
CA HIS A 79 -0.32 41.23 23.76
C HIS A 79 -0.98 42.60 23.48
N ASP A 80 -1.28 43.38 24.53
CA ASP A 80 -1.88 44.72 24.39
C ASP A 80 -0.82 45.73 23.89
N GLU A 81 -0.63 45.81 22.56
CA GLU A 81 0.45 46.58 21.92
C GLU A 81 0.65 47.99 22.51
N GLY A 82 1.89 48.28 22.91
CA GLY A 82 2.28 49.56 23.48
C GLY A 82 1.97 49.75 24.97
N ALA A 83 1.05 48.99 25.56
CA ALA A 83 0.80 48.97 27.00
C ALA A 83 1.88 48.15 27.73
N PRO A 84 2.11 48.34 29.05
CA PRO A 84 2.99 47.48 29.83
C PRO A 84 2.74 45.98 29.57
N GLU A 85 3.79 45.25 29.18
CA GLU A 85 3.72 43.79 29.01
C GLU A 85 3.69 43.14 30.41
N LEU A 86 2.66 42.36 30.68
CA LEU A 86 2.44 41.72 31.98
C LEU A 86 2.34 40.21 31.81
N PRO A 87 2.80 39.40 32.77
CA PRO A 87 2.66 37.95 32.67
C PRO A 87 1.19 37.50 32.65
N MET A 88 0.87 36.55 31.76
CA MET A 88 -0.41 35.86 31.67
C MET A 88 -0.22 34.42 31.20
N ILE A 89 -1.20 33.57 31.46
CA ILE A 89 -1.25 32.20 30.96
C ILE A 89 -2.63 31.95 30.37
N ASN A 90 -2.67 31.08 29.37
CA ASN A 90 -3.88 30.69 28.69
C ASN A 90 -3.94 29.17 28.63
N THR A 91 -5.16 28.64 28.59
CA THR A 91 -5.40 27.21 28.36
C THR A 91 -6.58 27.06 27.42
N LEU A 92 -6.48 26.17 26.44
CA LEU A 92 -7.63 25.79 25.62
C LEU A 92 -8.49 24.79 26.38
N ILE A 93 -9.80 25.05 26.43
CA ILE A 93 -10.74 24.19 27.14
C ILE A 93 -11.88 23.78 26.22
N ALA A 94 -12.23 22.50 26.26
CA ALA A 94 -13.36 21.95 25.55
C ALA A 94 -14.66 22.39 26.21
N VAL A 95 -15.67 22.67 25.40
CA VAL A 95 -17.00 23.11 25.84
C VAL A 95 -18.05 22.21 25.18
N PRO A 96 -19.01 21.66 25.95
CA PRO A 96 -20.08 20.86 25.36
C PRO A 96 -20.83 21.65 24.29
N HIS A 97 -21.24 20.97 23.21
CA HIS A 97 -21.94 21.64 22.14
C HIS A 97 -23.21 22.35 22.62
N GLY A 98 -23.36 23.62 22.25
CA GLY A 98 -24.49 24.46 22.66
C GLY A 98 -24.42 24.99 24.10
N ALA A 99 -23.30 24.77 24.80
CA ALA A 99 -23.03 25.37 26.10
C ALA A 99 -22.33 26.72 25.98
N VAL A 100 -22.56 27.59 26.96
CA VAL A 100 -21.79 28.83 27.15
C VAL A 100 -20.92 28.67 28.39
N ALA A 101 -19.61 28.84 28.23
CA ALA A 101 -18.68 28.82 29.35
C ALA A 101 -18.62 30.19 30.05
N ARG A 102 -18.52 30.19 31.38
CA ARG A 102 -18.14 31.35 32.19
C ARG A 102 -17.11 30.92 33.24
N VAL A 103 -16.33 31.87 33.76
CA VAL A 103 -15.36 31.60 34.84
C VAL A 103 -15.77 32.32 36.13
N GLU A 104 -15.74 31.60 37.24
CA GLU A 104 -15.94 32.10 38.60
C GLU A 104 -14.63 31.97 39.39
N LEU A 105 -14.34 32.95 40.25
CA LEU A 105 -13.08 33.02 41.01
C LEU A 105 -13.37 32.83 42.50
N SER A 106 -12.53 32.06 43.18
CA SER A 106 -12.54 31.93 44.64
C SER A 106 -11.13 31.80 45.21
N ASN A 107 -10.99 31.92 46.53
CA ASN A 107 -9.72 31.77 47.26
C ASN A 107 -8.53 32.57 46.67
N VAL A 108 -8.80 33.80 46.21
CA VAL A 108 -7.79 34.68 45.60
C VAL A 108 -6.93 35.33 46.68
N GLU A 109 -5.65 35.01 46.70
CA GLU A 109 -4.63 35.63 47.56
C GLU A 109 -3.84 36.66 46.76
N THR A 110 -3.67 37.88 47.30
CA THR A 110 -3.01 38.98 46.58
C THR A 110 -1.96 39.67 47.43
N ARG A 111 -0.96 40.21 46.75
CA ARG A 111 0.11 41.01 47.34
C ARG A 111 0.46 42.20 46.45
N THR A 112 0.68 43.35 47.07
CA THR A 112 1.18 44.54 46.37
C THR A 112 2.65 44.75 46.69
N VAL A 113 3.46 45.00 45.67
CA VAL A 113 4.89 45.29 45.81
C VAL A 113 5.28 46.53 45.01
N ARG A 114 6.26 47.30 45.48
CA ARG A 114 6.80 48.44 44.74
C ARG A 114 8.08 48.04 44.03
N LEU A 115 8.17 48.28 42.73
CA LEU A 115 9.32 47.94 41.89
C LEU A 115 10.63 48.53 42.45
N ALA A 116 10.58 49.77 42.94
CA ALA A 116 11.73 50.46 43.53
C ALA A 116 12.35 49.74 44.75
N ASP A 117 11.56 48.96 45.49
CA ASP A 117 12.05 48.21 46.66
C ASP A 117 12.97 47.04 46.24
N PHE A 118 12.89 46.61 44.97
CA PHE A 118 13.72 45.58 44.36
C PHE A 118 14.81 46.15 43.45
N GLY A 119 15.07 47.47 43.53
CA GLY A 119 16.06 48.14 42.68
C GLY A 119 15.62 48.38 41.24
N ILE A 120 14.35 48.14 40.92
CA ILE A 120 13.79 48.33 39.58
C ILE A 120 13.29 49.78 39.47
N ALA A 121 14.08 50.61 38.79
CA ALA A 121 13.79 52.03 38.59
C ALA A 121 13.27 52.37 37.18
N GLY A 122 13.36 51.42 36.24
CA GLY A 122 12.89 51.55 34.87
C GLY A 122 11.37 51.44 34.75
N ARG A 123 10.82 51.89 33.61
CA ARG A 123 9.44 51.60 33.23
C ARG A 123 9.34 50.12 32.85
N LEU A 124 8.17 49.52 33.04
CA LEU A 124 7.93 48.20 32.46
C LEU A 124 7.99 48.27 30.95
N MET A 125 8.51 47.22 30.32
CA MET A 125 8.59 47.11 28.87
C MET A 125 7.19 47.08 28.26
N PRO A 126 6.90 47.86 27.21
CA PRO A 126 5.63 47.76 26.49
C PRO A 126 5.56 46.49 25.65
N ALA A 127 4.38 45.85 25.60
CA ALA A 127 4.11 44.74 24.69
C ALA A 127 4.35 45.22 23.24
N GLN A 128 5.16 44.47 22.49
CA GLN A 128 5.47 44.78 21.10
C GLN A 128 4.68 43.86 20.18
N PRO A 129 4.27 44.33 18.98
CA PRO A 129 3.78 43.43 17.95
C PRO A 129 4.88 42.43 17.58
N SER A 130 4.49 41.18 17.35
CA SER A 130 5.38 40.16 16.82
C SER A 130 5.94 40.62 15.46
N MET A 131 7.25 40.44 15.27
CA MET A 131 7.93 40.95 14.09
C MET A 131 7.81 39.93 12.95
N PRO A 132 7.34 40.33 11.76
CA PRO A 132 7.42 39.48 10.57
C PRO A 132 8.86 39.12 10.26
N LYS A 133 9.13 37.85 9.91
CA LYS A 133 10.51 37.42 9.68
C LYS A 133 11.14 38.18 8.51
N ASN A 134 10.38 38.56 7.49
CA ASN A 134 10.89 39.37 6.37
C ASN A 134 11.07 40.87 6.66
N ALA A 135 10.74 41.35 7.87
CA ALA A 135 10.85 42.76 8.23
C ALA A 135 12.29 43.15 8.58
N ASP A 136 12.70 44.36 8.19
CA ASP A 136 13.96 44.94 8.65
C ASP A 136 13.82 45.44 10.10
N ALA A 137 14.44 44.71 11.04
CA ALA A 137 14.47 45.04 12.46
C ALA A 137 14.92 46.48 12.78
N GLN A 138 15.78 47.08 11.94
CA GLN A 138 16.19 48.48 12.14
C GLN A 138 15.05 49.45 11.87
N SER A 139 14.20 49.14 10.90
CA SER A 139 13.05 49.96 10.51
C SER A 139 11.76 49.60 11.26
N TRP A 140 11.65 48.39 11.83
CA TRP A 140 10.46 47.94 12.54
C TRP A 140 10.13 48.88 13.73
N PRO A 141 8.88 49.35 13.85
CA PRO A 141 8.51 50.34 14.84
C PRO A 141 8.59 49.78 16.26
N PHE A 142 9.06 50.63 17.18
CA PHE A 142 8.87 50.39 18.61
C PHE A 142 7.54 51.03 19.02
N VAL A 143 6.62 50.22 19.53
CA VAL A 143 5.28 50.66 19.91
C VAL A 143 5.27 51.00 21.40
N TYR A 144 4.84 52.21 21.74
CA TYR A 144 4.72 52.68 23.12
C TYR A 144 3.48 53.55 23.26
N ASP A 145 2.49 53.06 24.00
CA ASP A 145 1.29 53.82 24.32
C ASP A 145 1.53 54.63 25.59
N GLU A 146 1.89 55.90 25.44
CA GLU A 146 2.12 56.80 26.57
C GLU A 146 0.88 56.90 27.50
N SER A 147 -0.33 56.74 26.96
CA SER A 147 -1.55 56.82 27.76
C SER A 147 -1.64 55.67 28.77
N ALA A 148 -1.23 54.46 28.39
CA ALA A 148 -1.17 53.30 29.27
C ALA A 148 -0.19 53.47 30.46
N TYR A 149 0.82 54.34 30.35
CA TYR A 149 1.77 54.62 31.44
C TYR A 149 1.36 55.80 32.33
N THR A 150 0.20 56.41 32.08
CA THR A 150 -0.29 57.58 32.84
C THR A 150 -1.61 57.35 33.57
N VAL A 151 -2.16 56.13 33.48
CA VAL A 151 -3.36 55.71 34.20
C VAL A 151 -3.03 55.16 35.60
N ASP A 152 -4.04 55.10 36.47
CA ASP A 152 -3.89 54.59 37.84
C ASP A 152 -3.56 53.10 37.89
N ARG A 153 -4.12 52.32 36.94
CA ARG A 153 -3.94 50.87 36.87
C ARG A 153 -4.00 50.40 35.41
N VAL A 154 -3.10 49.49 35.07
CA VAL A 154 -3.05 48.70 33.84
C VAL A 154 -3.12 47.24 34.22
N GLY A 155 -3.95 46.46 33.54
CA GLY A 155 -4.07 45.03 33.73
C GLY A 155 -5.36 44.52 33.12
N ARG A 156 -5.43 43.22 32.90
CA ARG A 156 -6.63 42.53 32.41
C ARG A 156 -7.52 42.09 33.57
N ASP A 157 -8.69 41.56 33.22
CA ASP A 157 -9.48 40.79 34.17
C ASP A 157 -8.66 39.60 34.65
N LEU A 158 -8.79 39.25 35.93
CA LEU A 158 -7.95 38.21 36.53
C LEU A 158 -8.16 36.86 35.84
N ALA A 159 -9.40 36.54 35.49
CA ALA A 159 -9.73 35.40 34.64
C ALA A 159 -10.84 35.77 33.65
N ALA A 160 -10.74 35.26 32.42
CA ALA A 160 -11.74 35.41 31.38
C ALA A 160 -11.85 34.13 30.53
N VAL A 161 -12.98 33.95 29.85
CA VAL A 161 -13.14 32.90 28.82
C VAL A 161 -13.51 33.55 27.50
N ALA A 162 -12.81 33.16 26.42
CA ALA A 162 -12.98 33.74 25.09
C ALA A 162 -13.30 32.64 24.07
N PRO A 163 -14.46 32.66 23.38
CA PRO A 163 -14.77 31.72 22.31
C PRO A 163 -13.71 31.71 21.22
N GLN A 164 -13.29 30.52 20.82
CA GLN A 164 -12.18 30.33 19.89
C GLN A 164 -12.61 29.71 18.57
N GLY A 165 -13.55 28.77 18.60
CA GLY A 165 -14.09 28.10 17.42
C GLY A 165 -14.67 26.75 17.80
N ARG A 166 -14.85 25.91 16.79
CA ARG A 166 -15.24 24.52 16.91
C ARG A 166 -14.28 23.64 16.11
N LEU A 167 -13.98 22.48 16.67
CA LEU A 167 -13.23 21.43 16.00
C LEU A 167 -14.14 20.21 15.90
N ARG A 168 -14.73 20.03 14.73
CA ARG A 168 -15.73 19.00 14.42
C ARG A 168 -16.96 19.09 15.32
N ALA A 169 -17.05 18.24 16.33
CA ALA A 169 -18.18 18.21 17.26
C ALA A 169 -17.88 18.87 18.62
N MET A 170 -16.69 19.46 18.78
CA MET A 170 -16.23 20.06 20.02
C MET A 170 -16.10 21.58 19.89
N ASP A 171 -16.99 22.31 20.54
CA ASP A 171 -16.81 23.75 20.73
C ASP A 171 -15.66 23.97 21.73
N PHE A 172 -14.89 25.06 21.58
CA PHE A 172 -13.83 25.35 22.53
C PHE A 172 -13.65 26.85 22.77
N VAL A 173 -13.14 27.15 23.97
CA VAL A 173 -12.83 28.51 24.42
C VAL A 173 -11.40 28.54 24.97
N ARG A 174 -10.84 29.75 25.06
CA ARG A 174 -9.57 29.98 25.75
C ARG A 174 -9.86 30.54 27.13
N LEU A 175 -9.40 29.84 28.17
CA LEU A 175 -9.33 30.36 29.53
C LEU A 175 -8.10 31.24 29.64
N GLU A 176 -8.27 32.52 29.95
CA GLU A 176 -7.17 33.47 30.13
C GLU A 176 -7.03 33.80 31.62
N PHE A 177 -5.82 33.78 32.16
CA PHE A 177 -5.52 34.17 33.54
C PHE A 177 -4.35 35.17 33.60
N ALA A 178 -4.61 36.36 34.16
CA ALA A 178 -3.67 37.47 34.22
C ALA A 178 -3.35 37.82 35.69
N PRO A 179 -2.33 37.19 36.31
CA PRO A 179 -2.05 37.34 37.75
C PRO A 179 -1.46 38.68 38.16
N VAL A 180 -0.98 39.48 37.22
CA VAL A 180 -0.24 40.71 37.51
C VAL A 180 -0.97 41.90 36.91
N SER A 181 -1.16 42.94 37.71
CA SER A 181 -1.53 44.27 37.23
C SER A 181 -0.55 45.32 37.76
N TYR A 182 -0.40 46.41 37.02
CA TYR A 182 0.60 47.44 37.25
C TYR A 182 -0.07 48.79 37.52
N ARG A 183 0.49 49.55 38.45
CA ARG A 183 0.12 50.95 38.74
C ARG A 183 1.26 51.86 38.29
N PRO A 184 1.24 52.37 37.04
CA PRO A 184 2.34 53.14 36.46
C PRO A 184 2.73 54.37 37.28
N LEU A 185 1.76 55.08 37.85
CA LEU A 185 1.98 56.32 38.59
C LEU A 185 2.71 56.11 39.93
N THR A 186 2.56 54.93 40.55
CA THR A 186 3.17 54.59 41.85
C THR A 186 4.33 53.60 41.73
N GLY A 187 4.48 52.94 40.58
CA GLY A 187 5.48 51.89 40.37
C GLY A 187 5.19 50.62 41.16
N GLU A 188 3.91 50.31 41.38
CA GLU A 188 3.46 49.15 42.17
C GLU A 188 2.90 48.04 41.27
N LEU A 189 3.22 46.79 41.59
CA LEU A 189 2.58 45.60 41.03
C LEU A 189 1.56 45.05 42.04
N GLU A 190 0.36 44.75 41.58
CA GLU A 190 -0.61 43.92 42.28
C GLU A 190 -0.49 42.50 41.71
N ILE A 191 -0.04 41.56 42.53
CA ILE A 191 0.27 40.18 42.15
C ILE A 191 -0.71 39.26 42.88
N VAL A 192 -1.38 38.38 42.14
CA VAL A 192 -2.12 37.24 42.70
C VAL A 192 -1.11 36.14 43.00
N GLU A 193 -1.05 35.67 44.25
CA GLU A 193 -0.13 34.59 44.68
C GLU A 193 -0.74 33.21 44.42
N SER A 194 -2.07 33.10 44.60
CA SER A 194 -2.86 31.92 44.24
C SER A 194 -4.32 32.27 43.99
N ALA A 195 -5.02 31.48 43.18
CA ALA A 195 -6.47 31.58 42.97
C ALA A 195 -7.05 30.22 42.58
N ASP A 196 -8.32 29.99 42.93
CA ASP A 196 -9.11 28.88 42.39
C ASP A 196 -10.06 29.41 41.31
N LEU A 197 -10.06 28.78 40.13
CA LEU A 197 -10.92 29.13 39.01
C LEU A 197 -11.92 27.99 38.79
N GLU A 198 -13.20 28.32 38.69
CA GLU A 198 -14.25 27.39 38.32
C GLU A 198 -14.87 27.81 36.98
N VAL A 199 -14.58 27.06 35.92
CA VAL A 199 -15.28 27.21 34.64
C VAL A 199 -16.60 26.48 34.74
N VAL A 200 -17.71 27.20 34.55
CA VAL A 200 -19.07 26.66 34.60
C VAL A 200 -19.68 26.66 33.21
N TYR A 201 -20.29 25.54 32.81
CA TYR A 201 -21.05 25.42 31.56
C TYR A 201 -22.53 25.72 31.79
N GLU A 202 -23.10 26.66 31.03
CA GLU A 202 -24.53 27.00 31.03
C GLU A 202 -25.21 26.63 29.71
N GLY A 203 -26.26 25.82 29.79
CA GLY A 203 -26.84 25.22 28.58
C GLY A 203 -25.91 24.18 27.98
N GLY A 204 -26.42 23.34 27.07
CA GLY A 204 -25.65 22.23 26.51
C GLY A 204 -25.22 21.17 27.54
N ASP A 205 -24.94 19.97 27.06
CA ASP A 205 -24.30 18.89 27.81
C ASP A 205 -23.68 17.90 26.83
N LYS A 206 -23.05 16.83 27.33
CA LYS A 206 -22.49 15.77 26.48
C LYS A 206 -23.51 15.23 25.46
N SER A 207 -24.78 15.13 25.82
CA SER A 207 -25.83 14.60 24.92
C SER A 207 -26.23 15.59 23.83
N SER A 208 -26.01 16.89 24.05
CA SER A 208 -26.39 17.96 23.12
C SER A 208 -25.58 17.94 21.82
N GLY A 209 -24.38 17.34 21.83
CA GLY A 209 -23.55 17.12 20.64
C GLY A 209 -23.57 15.70 20.09
N ALA A 210 -24.34 14.76 20.66
CA ALA A 210 -24.21 13.34 20.36
C ALA A 210 -24.47 12.97 18.88
N ASP A 211 -25.43 13.62 18.24
CA ASP A 211 -25.73 13.44 16.82
C ASP A 211 -24.61 14.02 15.93
N LEU A 212 -23.97 15.11 16.35
CA LEU A 212 -22.84 15.70 15.62
C LEU A 212 -21.63 14.76 15.71
N TRP A 213 -21.26 14.32 16.92
CA TRP A 213 -20.22 13.32 17.14
C TRP A 213 -20.47 12.05 16.32
N ALA A 214 -21.68 11.49 16.34
CA ALA A 214 -21.98 10.26 15.61
C ALA A 214 -21.79 10.36 14.07
N ARG A 215 -21.81 11.57 13.51
CA ARG A 215 -21.60 11.80 12.06
C ARG A 215 -20.18 12.26 11.74
N THR A 216 -19.55 13.01 12.63
CA THR A 216 -18.29 13.70 12.38
C THR A 216 -17.13 13.15 13.15
N ASP A 217 -17.28 12.16 14.03
CA ASP A 217 -16.14 11.59 14.73
C ASP A 217 -15.09 11.01 13.78
N SER A 218 -13.82 11.10 14.17
CA SER A 218 -12.70 10.56 13.39
C SER A 218 -11.52 10.25 14.31
N PRO A 219 -10.98 9.01 14.29
CA PRO A 219 -9.86 8.62 15.15
C PRO A 219 -8.58 9.44 14.87
N PHE A 220 -8.49 10.07 13.70
CA PHE A 220 -7.35 10.92 13.34
C PHE A 220 -7.41 12.32 13.98
N PHE A 221 -8.51 12.71 14.63
CA PHE A 221 -8.64 14.00 15.32
C PHE A 221 -8.54 13.89 16.84
N ASP A 222 -8.57 12.67 17.39
CA ASP A 222 -8.48 12.42 18.84
C ASP A 222 -7.28 13.12 19.47
N ASN A 223 -6.15 13.10 18.75
CA ASN A 223 -4.90 13.76 19.15
C ASN A 223 -5.00 15.28 19.31
N LEU A 224 -5.92 15.92 18.60
CA LEU A 224 -6.17 17.34 18.76
C LEU A 224 -7.07 17.58 19.96
N TYR A 225 -8.09 16.75 20.21
CA TYR A 225 -8.95 16.87 21.40
C TYR A 225 -8.16 16.80 22.70
N ALA A 226 -7.07 16.04 22.70
CA ALA A 226 -6.14 15.96 23.82
C ALA A 226 -5.43 17.28 24.20
N GLN A 227 -5.40 18.29 23.31
CA GLN A 227 -4.86 19.63 23.60
C GLN A 227 -5.84 20.50 24.39
N PHE A 228 -7.05 20.01 24.65
CA PHE A 228 -8.10 20.75 25.32
C PHE A 228 -8.43 20.12 26.67
N ASP A 229 -8.28 20.90 27.75
CA ASP A 229 -8.77 20.47 29.05
C ASP A 229 -10.29 20.27 28.99
N GLY A 230 -10.76 19.16 29.55
CA GLY A 230 -12.18 18.79 29.55
C GLY A 230 -12.65 17.90 28.39
N ALA A 231 -11.83 17.68 27.35
CA ALA A 231 -12.25 16.91 26.17
C ALA A 231 -12.65 15.46 26.47
N LYS A 232 -11.87 14.77 27.32
CA LYS A 232 -12.07 13.36 27.75
C LYS A 232 -13.43 13.06 28.42
N GLY A 233 -14.20 14.10 28.78
CA GLY A 233 -15.54 13.96 29.34
C GLY A 233 -16.67 14.25 28.35
N LEU A 234 -16.35 14.80 27.18
CA LEU A 234 -17.28 15.14 26.10
C LEU A 234 -17.18 14.13 24.96
N HIS A 235 -15.95 13.73 24.66
CA HIS A 235 -15.59 12.64 23.76
C HIS A 235 -15.02 11.51 24.62
N ASP A 236 -15.59 10.32 24.50
CA ASP A 236 -14.94 9.15 25.07
C ASP A 236 -13.91 8.72 24.02
N SER A 237 -12.61 8.89 24.29
CA SER A 237 -11.56 8.51 23.35
C SER A 237 -11.42 6.98 23.27
N PHE A 238 -11.38 6.44 22.04
CA PHE A 238 -11.19 5.02 21.73
C PHE A 238 -11.99 3.99 22.58
N PRO A 239 -13.33 4.09 22.77
CA PRO A 239 -14.10 2.91 23.09
C PRO A 239 -14.00 1.94 21.91
N ASP A 240 -14.18 0.64 22.15
CA ASP A 240 -14.31 -0.38 21.11
C ASP A 240 -15.55 -0.10 20.21
N HIS A 241 -15.51 1.00 19.46
CA HIS A 241 -16.58 1.48 18.60
C HIS A 241 -16.56 0.67 17.32
N VAL A 242 -17.77 0.28 16.93
CA VAL A 242 -18.02 -0.82 16.00
C VAL A 242 -17.83 -0.40 14.53
N ARG A 243 -17.16 0.74 14.22
CA ARG A 243 -16.72 1.16 12.85
C ARG A 243 -15.98 2.51 12.86
N ASP A 244 -14.65 2.48 13.03
CA ASP A 244 -13.75 3.63 12.82
C ASP A 244 -13.39 3.81 11.34
N VAL A 245 -14.39 3.91 10.47
CA VAL A 245 -14.14 4.01 9.03
C VAL A 245 -13.78 5.45 8.68
N VAL A 246 -12.80 5.65 7.80
CA VAL A 246 -12.28 6.99 7.49
C VAL A 246 -12.55 7.35 6.05
N THR A 247 -13.14 8.52 5.83
CA THR A 247 -13.40 9.05 4.48
C THR A 247 -12.31 10.03 4.07
N MET A 248 -11.73 9.84 2.88
CA MET A 248 -10.83 10.79 2.23
C MET A 248 -11.41 11.23 0.88
N VAL A 249 -11.42 12.54 0.65
CA VAL A 249 -11.88 13.15 -0.60
C VAL A 249 -10.67 13.62 -1.40
N ILE A 250 -10.60 13.29 -2.68
CA ILE A 250 -9.66 13.89 -3.63
C ILE A 250 -10.44 14.82 -4.54
N VAL A 251 -10.12 16.10 -4.55
CA VAL A 251 -10.67 17.06 -5.51
C VAL A 251 -9.66 17.27 -6.61
N THR A 252 -10.02 16.90 -7.84
CA THR A 252 -9.10 16.88 -8.98
C THR A 252 -9.78 17.38 -10.25
N PRO A 253 -9.06 18.07 -11.15
CA PRO A 253 -9.55 18.30 -12.49
C PRO A 253 -9.51 16.99 -13.32
N PRO A 254 -10.28 16.91 -14.41
CA PRO A 254 -10.43 15.68 -15.21
C PRO A 254 -9.11 15.15 -15.78
N GLU A 255 -8.20 16.04 -16.16
CA GLU A 255 -6.93 15.68 -16.78
C GLU A 255 -5.99 14.86 -15.88
N PHE A 256 -6.21 14.89 -14.56
CA PHE A 256 -5.39 14.21 -13.56
C PHE A 256 -6.06 12.98 -12.96
N GLN A 257 -7.37 12.79 -13.18
CA GLN A 257 -8.16 11.75 -12.52
C GLN A 257 -7.60 10.34 -12.70
N TYR A 258 -7.28 9.94 -13.94
CA TYR A 258 -6.83 8.58 -14.25
C TYR A 258 -5.45 8.27 -13.68
N GLN A 259 -4.63 9.28 -13.47
CA GLN A 259 -3.29 9.10 -12.93
C GLN A 259 -3.30 8.75 -11.43
N LEU A 260 -4.40 9.07 -10.75
CA LEU A 260 -4.59 8.81 -9.32
C LEU A 260 -5.07 7.39 -9.03
N THR A 261 -5.32 6.55 -10.03
CA THR A 261 -5.94 5.21 -9.83
C THR A 261 -5.20 4.36 -8.81
N ASP A 262 -3.88 4.22 -8.94
CA ASP A 262 -3.10 3.38 -8.02
C ASP A 262 -3.00 3.99 -6.62
N PHE A 263 -2.90 5.32 -6.54
CA PHE A 263 -2.94 6.04 -5.28
C PHE A 263 -4.28 5.83 -4.55
N VAL A 264 -5.40 5.97 -5.26
CA VAL A 264 -6.75 5.73 -4.72
C VAL A 264 -6.89 4.28 -4.27
N ASN A 265 -6.47 3.32 -5.09
CA ASN A 265 -6.53 1.90 -4.75
C ASN A 265 -5.74 1.59 -3.48
N TRP A 266 -4.54 2.16 -3.34
CA TRP A 266 -3.75 2.00 -2.11
C TRP A 266 -4.44 2.60 -0.88
N LYS A 267 -5.05 3.79 -0.99
CA LYS A 267 -5.82 4.36 0.12
C LYS A 267 -7.04 3.51 0.49
N ILE A 268 -7.71 2.91 -0.50
CA ILE A 268 -8.78 1.92 -0.26
C ILE A 268 -8.22 0.70 0.49
N GLN A 269 -7.07 0.17 0.07
CA GLN A 269 -6.42 -0.96 0.73
C GLN A 269 -6.04 -0.65 2.18
N ARG A 270 -5.60 0.58 2.47
CA ARG A 270 -5.36 1.08 3.83
C ARG A 270 -6.63 1.24 4.68
N GLY A 271 -7.82 1.05 4.11
CA GLY A 271 -9.09 1.08 4.83
C GLY A 271 -9.92 2.34 4.62
N PHE A 272 -9.54 3.24 3.72
CA PHE A 272 -10.27 4.50 3.52
C PHE A 272 -11.43 4.34 2.53
N ILE A 273 -12.55 4.99 2.85
CA ILE A 273 -13.58 5.30 1.85
C ILE A 273 -13.06 6.45 1.00
N MET A 274 -12.84 6.19 -0.29
CA MET A 274 -12.33 7.18 -1.23
C MET A 274 -13.45 7.82 -2.05
N ILE A 275 -13.50 9.15 -2.07
CA ILE A 275 -14.35 9.94 -2.96
C ILE A 275 -13.45 10.74 -3.90
N VAL A 276 -13.55 10.49 -5.21
CA VAL A 276 -12.84 11.27 -6.24
C VAL A 276 -13.80 12.28 -6.86
N ALA A 277 -13.69 13.53 -6.42
CA ALA A 277 -14.52 14.65 -6.83
C ALA A 277 -13.89 15.39 -8.02
N VAL A 278 -14.48 15.24 -9.22
CA VAL A 278 -13.93 15.80 -10.46
C VAL A 278 -14.56 17.17 -10.76
N THR A 279 -13.74 18.22 -10.92
CA THR A 279 -14.20 19.63 -10.95
C THR A 279 -14.98 20.07 -12.20
N ASP A 280 -15.10 19.25 -13.25
CA ASP A 280 -15.95 19.56 -14.40
C ASP A 280 -17.35 18.92 -14.30
N THR A 281 -17.59 18.10 -13.27
CA THR A 281 -18.89 17.49 -13.05
C THR A 281 -19.90 18.50 -12.50
N PRO A 282 -21.20 18.38 -12.87
CA PRO A 282 -22.24 19.30 -12.39
C PRO A 282 -22.35 19.36 -10.86
N GLU A 283 -22.05 18.27 -10.16
CA GLU A 283 -22.17 18.14 -8.72
C GLU A 283 -21.06 18.89 -7.95
N VAL A 284 -19.82 18.86 -8.47
CA VAL A 284 -18.65 19.47 -7.82
C VAL A 284 -18.42 20.90 -8.32
N GLY A 285 -18.50 21.09 -9.64
CA GLY A 285 -18.16 22.35 -10.30
C GLY A 285 -16.69 22.76 -10.15
N SER A 286 -16.32 23.86 -10.81
CA SER A 286 -14.92 24.29 -11.00
C SER A 286 -14.59 25.64 -10.35
N THR A 287 -15.45 26.12 -9.46
CA THR A 287 -15.25 27.40 -8.75
C THR A 287 -15.01 27.15 -7.27
N THR A 288 -14.36 28.11 -6.59
CA THR A 288 -14.14 28.03 -5.13
C THR A 288 -15.45 27.80 -4.37
N THR A 289 -16.51 28.52 -4.71
CA THR A 289 -17.81 28.38 -4.04
C THR A 289 -18.48 27.02 -4.31
N THR A 290 -18.48 26.52 -5.55
CA THR A 290 -19.13 25.23 -5.85
C THR A 290 -18.41 24.06 -5.19
N ILE A 291 -17.07 24.06 -5.22
CA ILE A 291 -16.26 23.02 -4.59
C ILE A 291 -16.40 23.07 -3.07
N GLN A 292 -16.41 24.27 -2.47
CA GLN A 292 -16.66 24.44 -1.04
C GLN A 292 -18.04 23.87 -0.65
N SER A 293 -19.10 24.25 -1.37
CA SER A 293 -20.44 23.72 -1.11
C SER A 293 -20.48 22.19 -1.21
N TYR A 294 -19.80 21.60 -2.20
CA TYR A 294 -19.73 20.15 -2.33
C TYR A 294 -19.05 19.47 -1.12
N ILE A 295 -17.90 19.99 -0.66
CA ILE A 295 -17.18 19.44 0.51
C ILE A 295 -18.00 19.63 1.79
N HIS A 296 -18.59 20.81 1.97
CA HIS A 296 -19.45 21.12 3.12
C HIS A 296 -20.68 20.21 3.14
N ASP A 297 -21.30 19.96 1.98
CA ASP A 297 -22.44 19.04 1.85
C ASP A 297 -22.06 17.60 2.22
N LEU A 298 -20.86 17.12 1.86
CA LEU A 298 -20.35 15.81 2.27
C LEU A 298 -20.17 15.71 3.79
N TYR A 299 -19.72 16.79 4.42
CA TYR A 299 -19.50 16.86 5.86
C TYR A 299 -20.83 16.93 6.63
N ASP A 300 -21.71 17.86 6.25
CA ASP A 300 -22.98 18.12 6.93
C ASP A 300 -23.98 16.96 6.79
N ASN A 301 -23.95 16.24 5.66
CA ASN A 301 -24.85 15.12 5.36
C ASN A 301 -24.17 13.73 5.51
N ALA A 302 -23.09 13.65 6.30
CA ALA A 302 -22.41 12.40 6.59
C ALA A 302 -23.34 11.34 7.21
N THR A 303 -23.04 10.07 6.94
CA THR A 303 -23.79 8.92 7.47
C THR A 303 -22.86 7.92 8.15
N PRO A 304 -23.33 7.02 9.01
CA PRO A 304 -22.46 5.99 9.59
C PRO A 304 -21.77 5.07 8.57
N ALA A 305 -22.31 4.95 7.35
CA ALA A 305 -21.70 4.16 6.26
C ALA A 305 -20.73 4.97 5.39
N GLN A 306 -20.78 6.30 5.48
CA GLN A 306 -19.88 7.23 4.82
C GLN A 306 -19.72 8.44 5.75
N PRO A 307 -18.83 8.34 6.75
CA PRO A 307 -18.66 9.38 7.77
C PRO A 307 -18.07 10.64 7.15
N ALA A 308 -18.15 11.75 7.90
CA ALA A 308 -17.68 13.04 7.43
C ALA A 308 -16.19 12.96 7.04
N PRO A 309 -15.77 13.62 5.94
CA PRO A 309 -14.39 13.58 5.51
C PRO A 309 -13.41 13.91 6.65
N SER A 310 -12.41 13.06 6.82
CA SER A 310 -11.27 13.34 7.71
C SER A 310 -10.15 14.05 6.94
N PHE A 311 -10.05 13.75 5.65
CA PHE A 311 -9.00 14.26 4.76
C PHE A 311 -9.58 14.80 3.46
N VAL A 312 -9.03 15.91 2.97
CA VAL A 312 -9.21 16.40 1.60
C VAL A 312 -7.85 16.62 0.95
N LEU A 313 -7.60 15.98 -0.20
CA LEU A 313 -6.42 16.24 -1.03
C LEU A 313 -6.83 17.01 -2.29
N PHE A 314 -6.29 18.22 -2.45
CA PHE A 314 -6.45 19.03 -3.65
C PHE A 314 -5.37 18.66 -4.68
N VAL A 315 -5.76 18.33 -5.91
CA VAL A 315 -4.83 17.97 -6.99
C VAL A 315 -4.89 19.04 -8.07
N GLY A 316 -3.76 19.69 -8.32
CA GLY A 316 -3.61 20.80 -9.26
C GLY A 316 -3.07 22.07 -8.60
N ASP A 317 -2.39 22.89 -9.41
CA ASP A 317 -2.02 24.27 -9.06
C ASP A 317 -3.27 25.18 -9.14
N VAL A 318 -3.19 26.45 -8.71
CA VAL A 318 -4.28 27.43 -8.65
C VAL A 318 -5.03 27.56 -9.99
N ALA A 319 -4.33 27.38 -11.11
CA ALA A 319 -4.94 27.43 -12.44
C ALA A 319 -5.85 26.22 -12.75
N GLN A 320 -5.54 25.04 -12.19
CA GLN A 320 -6.28 23.80 -12.38
C GLN A 320 -7.30 23.56 -11.26
N MET A 321 -6.92 23.87 -10.03
CA MET A 321 -7.68 23.69 -8.80
C MET A 321 -7.67 25.00 -8.02
N PRO A 322 -8.74 25.82 -8.10
CA PRO A 322 -8.74 27.17 -7.55
C PRO A 322 -8.55 27.19 -6.03
N THR A 323 -8.19 28.34 -5.50
CA THR A 323 -7.99 28.57 -4.06
C THR A 323 -8.69 29.87 -3.64
N PHE A 324 -8.94 30.06 -2.35
CA PHE A 324 -9.48 31.32 -1.85
C PHE A 324 -8.39 32.35 -1.64
N THR A 325 -8.79 33.62 -1.60
CA THR A 325 -7.95 34.72 -1.10
C THR A 325 -8.61 35.30 0.14
N VAL A 326 -8.02 35.08 1.32
CA VAL A 326 -8.52 35.60 2.60
C VAL A 326 -7.53 36.62 3.13
N SER A 327 -7.99 37.84 3.38
CA SER A 327 -7.13 38.96 3.82
C SER A 327 -5.93 39.27 2.89
N GLY A 328 -5.98 38.84 1.63
CA GLY A 328 -4.91 39.02 0.65
C GLY A 328 -4.05 37.77 0.44
N ASP A 329 -4.27 36.70 1.21
CA ASP A 329 -3.46 35.48 1.21
C ASP A 329 -4.17 34.33 0.52
N ALA A 330 -3.46 33.62 -0.37
CA ALA A 330 -3.95 32.36 -0.93
C ALA A 330 -4.08 31.30 0.18
N THR A 331 -5.25 30.66 0.26
CA THR A 331 -5.54 29.65 1.28
C THR A 331 -6.64 28.68 0.85
N ASP A 332 -6.43 27.39 1.12
CA ASP A 332 -7.44 26.34 0.93
C ASP A 332 -8.31 26.11 2.17
N ARG A 333 -7.95 26.73 3.29
CA ARG A 333 -8.65 26.64 4.59
C ARG A 333 -10.18 26.77 4.49
N PRO A 334 -10.77 27.70 3.70
CA PRO A 334 -12.23 27.83 3.66
C PRO A 334 -12.96 26.62 3.07
N TYR A 335 -12.29 25.77 2.28
CA TYR A 335 -12.89 24.50 1.84
C TYR A 335 -13.15 23.55 3.02
N CYS A 336 -12.33 23.63 4.07
CA CYS A 336 -12.28 22.67 5.16
C CYS A 336 -12.79 23.21 6.50
N ALA A 337 -12.98 24.52 6.65
CA ALA A 337 -13.74 25.12 7.76
C ALA A 337 -15.23 25.14 7.40
N VAL A 338 -16.00 24.17 7.90
CA VAL A 338 -17.35 23.87 7.38
C VAL A 338 -18.45 24.65 8.09
N ASP A 339 -18.16 25.22 9.24
CA ASP A 339 -19.18 25.79 10.13
C ASP A 339 -19.20 27.32 10.21
N GLY A 340 -18.37 27.94 9.37
CA GLY A 340 -18.30 29.37 9.19
C GLY A 340 -17.32 30.08 10.12
N ASP A 341 -16.61 29.36 10.99
CA ASP A 341 -15.46 29.91 11.71
C ASP A 341 -14.14 29.80 10.90
N TYR A 342 -13.00 30.02 11.56
CA TYR A 342 -11.69 29.93 10.91
C TYR A 342 -10.93 28.63 11.18
N VAL A 343 -11.39 27.78 12.07
CA VAL A 343 -10.78 26.49 12.42
C VAL A 343 -11.28 25.46 11.41
N PRO A 344 -10.39 24.77 10.67
CA PRO A 344 -10.84 23.71 9.78
C PRO A 344 -11.31 22.47 10.55
N ASP A 345 -12.32 21.79 10.05
CA ASP A 345 -12.87 20.54 10.58
C ASP A 345 -12.27 19.30 9.91
N ILE A 346 -11.53 19.49 8.83
CA ILE A 346 -11.01 18.46 7.94
C ILE A 346 -9.53 18.73 7.73
N TYR A 347 -8.67 17.72 7.83
CA TYR A 347 -7.26 17.84 7.46
C TYR A 347 -7.14 17.97 5.94
N TYR A 348 -6.21 18.78 5.46
CA TYR A 348 -6.10 19.07 4.04
C TYR A 348 -4.68 19.29 3.57
N GLY A 349 -4.45 18.92 2.31
CA GLY A 349 -3.15 19.11 1.65
C GLY A 349 -3.33 19.27 0.16
N ARG A 350 -2.27 19.71 -0.52
CA ARG A 350 -2.29 19.95 -1.97
C ARG A 350 -1.13 19.26 -2.69
N PHE A 351 -1.46 18.45 -3.70
CA PHE A 351 -0.54 18.08 -4.78
C PHE A 351 -0.60 19.15 -5.87
N SER A 352 0.16 20.22 -5.70
CA SER A 352 0.19 21.32 -6.65
C SER A 352 0.98 20.94 -7.91
N CYS A 353 0.27 20.64 -8.99
CA CYS A 353 0.84 20.28 -10.29
C CYS A 353 0.18 21.05 -11.42
N THR A 354 0.96 21.37 -12.44
CA THR A 354 0.49 21.99 -13.70
C THR A 354 0.36 20.98 -14.84
N ASN A 355 0.88 19.75 -14.65
CA ASN A 355 0.89 18.68 -15.65
C ASN A 355 1.04 17.30 -14.99
N ALA A 356 0.79 16.25 -15.79
CA ALA A 356 0.82 14.86 -15.34
C ALA A 356 2.20 14.40 -14.83
N THR A 357 3.31 14.86 -15.42
CA THR A 357 4.66 14.45 -14.97
C THR A 357 4.94 14.91 -13.54
N GLN A 358 4.53 16.14 -13.21
CA GLN A 358 4.66 16.68 -11.85
C GLN A 358 3.77 15.91 -10.87
N LEU A 359 2.55 15.55 -11.28
CA LEU A 359 1.67 14.73 -10.45
C LEU A 359 2.27 13.34 -10.19
N GLN A 360 2.83 12.69 -11.22
CA GLN A 360 3.46 11.37 -11.07
C GLN A 360 4.57 11.42 -10.04
N ALA A 361 5.44 12.45 -10.10
CA ALA A 361 6.53 12.60 -9.14
C ALA A 361 6.03 12.67 -7.69
N MET A 362 4.90 13.33 -7.42
CA MET A 362 4.31 13.39 -6.08
C MET A 362 3.70 12.05 -5.66
N ILE A 363 3.01 11.37 -6.59
CA ILE A 363 2.42 10.04 -6.36
C ILE A 363 3.53 9.02 -6.07
N ASP A 364 4.55 8.92 -6.90
CA ASP A 364 5.64 7.93 -6.77
C ASP A 364 6.35 8.05 -5.42
N LYS A 365 6.69 9.28 -5.02
CA LYS A 365 7.34 9.54 -3.72
C LYS A 365 6.44 9.16 -2.55
N THR A 366 5.16 9.54 -2.62
CA THR A 366 4.18 9.25 -1.57
C THR A 366 3.91 7.76 -1.47
N MET A 367 3.71 7.08 -2.60
CA MET A 367 3.45 5.64 -2.68
C MET A 367 4.64 4.84 -2.16
N MET A 368 5.86 5.16 -2.59
CA MET A 368 7.07 4.50 -2.11
C MET A 368 7.21 4.64 -0.58
N TYR A 369 6.92 5.83 -0.06
CA TYR A 369 7.01 6.11 1.37
C TYR A 369 5.92 5.39 2.17
N ASP A 370 4.66 5.51 1.76
CA ASP A 370 3.49 4.97 2.47
C ASP A 370 3.43 3.43 2.39
N GLN A 371 3.90 2.84 1.29
CA GLN A 371 4.04 1.38 1.12
C GLN A 371 5.34 0.81 1.69
N PHE A 372 6.23 1.67 2.18
CA PHE A 372 7.53 1.30 2.74
C PHE A 372 8.42 0.50 1.76
N THR A 373 8.46 0.93 0.49
CA THR A 373 9.22 0.27 -0.58
C THR A 373 10.52 1.00 -0.95
N MET A 374 10.97 1.94 -0.11
CA MET A 374 12.26 2.60 -0.29
C MET A 374 13.42 1.58 -0.30
N PRO A 375 14.45 1.74 -1.15
CA PRO A 375 15.55 0.77 -1.24
C PRO A 375 16.38 0.63 0.04
N ASP A 376 16.52 1.69 0.81
CA ASP A 376 17.30 1.73 2.04
C ASP A 376 16.56 2.60 3.07
N PRO A 377 15.87 2.00 4.06
CA PRO A 377 15.13 2.76 5.08
C PRO A 377 16.02 3.41 6.15
N SER A 378 17.34 3.19 6.15
CA SER A 378 18.22 3.72 7.20
C SER A 378 18.26 5.25 7.26
N TYR A 379 17.98 5.93 6.13
CA TYR A 379 17.89 7.40 6.09
C TYR A 379 16.76 7.96 6.99
N LEU A 380 15.78 7.14 7.35
CA LEU A 380 14.71 7.53 8.27
C LEU A 380 15.23 7.80 9.70
N GLY A 381 16.43 7.31 10.03
CA GLY A 381 17.16 7.64 11.27
C GLY A 381 17.94 8.94 11.24
N GLU A 382 17.95 9.69 10.13
CA GLU A 382 18.73 10.92 9.96
C GLU A 382 17.80 12.13 9.79
N VAL A 383 18.12 13.25 10.45
CA VAL A 383 17.38 14.50 10.29
C VAL A 383 18.31 15.70 10.10
N THR A 384 17.76 16.81 9.59
CA THR A 384 18.48 18.09 9.49
C THR A 384 17.70 19.21 10.20
N MET A 385 18.35 19.91 11.13
CA MET A 385 17.71 20.92 11.98
C MET A 385 18.49 22.24 11.92
N ILE A 386 17.86 23.32 11.45
CA ILE A 386 18.55 24.58 11.10
C ILE A 386 17.88 25.78 11.76
N ALA A 387 18.63 26.46 12.63
CA ALA A 387 18.32 27.83 13.03
C ALA A 387 19.08 28.77 12.10
N GLY A 388 18.35 29.44 11.20
CA GLY A 388 18.96 30.30 10.19
C GLY A 388 19.55 31.60 10.76
N VAL A 389 20.09 32.43 9.87
CA VAL A 389 20.91 33.57 10.26
C VAL A 389 20.06 34.81 10.56
N ASP A 390 20.01 35.19 11.84
CA ASP A 390 19.49 36.48 12.28
C ASP A 390 20.16 36.89 13.60
N ALA A 391 20.85 38.04 13.63
CA ALA A 391 21.60 38.46 14.82
C ALA A 391 20.72 38.89 16.01
N GLY A 392 19.45 39.25 15.77
CA GLY A 392 18.52 39.70 16.80
C GLY A 392 17.68 38.55 17.36
N TYR A 393 17.06 37.76 16.47
CA TYR A 393 16.06 36.76 16.84
C TYR A 393 16.62 35.33 16.87
N ALA A 394 17.56 34.95 16.00
CA ALA A 394 18.03 33.56 15.96
C ALA A 394 18.62 33.04 17.29
N PRO A 395 19.37 33.81 18.10
CA PRO A 395 19.91 33.31 19.37
C PRO A 395 18.87 32.80 20.37
N THR A 396 17.68 33.40 20.40
CA THR A 396 16.62 33.06 21.35
C THR A 396 15.54 32.22 20.68
N TYR A 397 15.06 32.67 19.51
CA TYR A 397 13.92 32.08 18.83
C TYR A 397 14.33 30.87 18.00
N GLY A 398 15.18 31.08 16.99
CA GLY A 398 15.60 30.00 16.10
C GLY A 398 16.36 28.91 16.84
N ASN A 399 17.39 29.28 17.61
CA ASN A 399 18.14 28.34 18.43
C ASN A 399 17.28 27.73 19.53
N GLY A 400 16.37 28.48 20.16
CA GLY A 400 15.48 27.96 21.19
C GLY A 400 14.56 26.86 20.64
N GLN A 401 13.94 27.10 19.48
CA GLN A 401 13.10 26.12 18.78
C GLN A 401 13.89 24.87 18.37
N ILE A 402 15.05 25.04 17.73
CA ILE A 402 15.86 23.90 17.26
C ILE A 402 16.48 23.13 18.43
N ASN A 403 16.94 23.81 19.48
CA ASN A 403 17.41 23.18 20.70
C ASN A 403 16.30 22.41 21.40
N TYR A 404 15.07 22.93 21.40
CA TYR A 404 13.93 22.22 21.96
C TYR A 404 13.72 20.87 21.29
N GLY A 405 13.59 20.89 19.96
CA GLY A 405 13.40 19.67 19.18
C GLY A 405 14.56 18.70 19.33
N THR A 406 15.81 19.17 19.24
CA THR A 406 17.00 18.29 19.29
C THR A 406 17.29 17.76 20.69
N ASN A 407 17.12 18.56 21.75
CA ASN A 407 17.37 18.08 23.11
C ASN A 407 16.27 17.12 23.58
N THR A 408 15.04 17.29 23.11
CA THR A 408 13.91 16.48 23.55
C THR A 408 13.73 15.25 22.66
N TYR A 409 13.70 15.42 21.34
CA TYR A 409 13.21 14.39 20.41
C TYR A 409 14.22 13.95 19.36
N PHE A 410 14.75 14.88 18.57
CA PHE A 410 15.63 14.59 17.42
C PHE A 410 17.07 14.30 17.87
N ASN A 411 17.26 13.17 18.57
CA ASN A 411 18.52 12.77 19.17
C ASN A 411 18.69 11.26 19.25
N ALA A 412 19.89 10.85 19.66
CA ALA A 412 20.29 9.45 19.72
C ALA A 412 19.46 8.60 20.69
N ALA A 413 18.75 9.18 21.67
CA ALA A 413 17.87 8.43 22.55
C ALA A 413 16.65 7.87 21.79
N HIS A 414 16.22 8.56 20.74
CA HIS A 414 15.17 8.11 19.82
C HIS A 414 15.71 7.38 18.59
N GLY A 415 17.00 7.01 18.58
CA GLY A 415 17.63 6.40 17.41
C GLY A 415 17.77 7.36 16.22
N ILE A 416 17.74 8.67 16.47
CA ILE A 416 17.83 9.71 15.44
C ILE A 416 19.19 10.42 15.52
N THR A 417 19.89 10.51 14.40
CA THR A 417 21.05 11.40 14.24
C THR A 417 20.57 12.74 13.70
N SER A 418 20.92 13.83 14.38
CA SER A 418 20.56 15.18 13.94
C SER A 418 21.76 15.96 13.40
N ASN A 419 21.65 16.40 12.15
CA ASN A 419 22.56 17.34 11.52
C ASN A 419 22.10 18.76 11.87
N THR A 420 22.66 19.33 12.94
CA THR A 420 22.17 20.60 13.52
C THR A 420 23.09 21.78 13.21
N TRP A 421 22.51 22.88 12.73
CA TRP A 421 23.18 24.18 12.59
C TRP A 421 22.45 25.26 13.37
N LEU A 422 23.08 25.74 14.45
CA LEU A 422 22.59 26.84 15.28
C LEU A 422 23.28 28.15 14.89
N TYR A 423 22.61 29.28 15.04
CA TYR A 423 23.24 30.59 14.89
C TYR A 423 24.24 30.84 16.04
N PRO A 424 25.46 31.37 15.80
CA PRO A 424 25.98 31.91 14.53
C PRO A 424 26.71 30.89 13.65
N ALA A 425 26.79 29.61 14.02
CA ALA A 425 27.47 28.61 13.20
C ALA A 425 26.76 28.38 11.84
N SER A 426 25.45 28.62 11.76
CA SER A 426 24.68 28.59 10.51
C SER A 426 25.11 29.64 9.47
N ASP A 427 25.76 30.74 9.87
CA ASP A 427 26.39 31.77 9.00
C ASP A 427 27.75 31.30 8.42
N GLY A 428 28.08 30.02 8.56
CA GLY A 428 29.30 29.45 8.01
C GLY A 428 29.23 29.34 6.48
N ALA A 429 30.24 29.84 5.77
CA ALA A 429 30.28 29.79 4.29
C ALA A 429 30.19 28.37 3.66
N GLY A 430 30.46 27.31 4.44
CA GLY A 430 30.31 25.91 4.01
C GLY A 430 28.96 25.28 4.34
N VAL A 431 28.14 25.93 5.17
CA VAL A 431 26.85 25.39 5.65
C VAL A 431 25.84 25.22 4.52
N PRO A 432 25.64 26.17 3.57
CA PRO A 432 24.73 25.96 2.44
C PRO A 432 25.01 24.66 1.66
N ALA A 433 26.29 24.38 1.36
CA ALA A 433 26.68 23.15 0.67
C ALA A 433 26.48 21.91 1.55
N ALA A 434 26.71 22.02 2.86
CA ALA A 434 26.50 20.92 3.79
C ALA A 434 25.01 20.55 3.94
N VAL A 435 24.10 21.53 3.95
CA VAL A 435 22.65 21.30 3.97
C VAL A 435 22.19 20.56 2.70
N VAL A 436 22.69 20.94 1.52
CA VAL A 436 22.41 20.19 0.28
C VAL A 436 22.94 18.76 0.39
N GLN A 437 24.13 18.58 0.97
CA GLN A 437 24.72 17.26 1.13
C GLN A 437 23.92 16.36 2.07
N THR A 438 23.44 16.87 3.22
CA THR A 438 22.65 16.03 4.15
C THR A 438 21.33 15.59 3.53
N VAL A 439 20.68 16.45 2.75
CA VAL A 439 19.49 16.03 1.99
C VAL A 439 19.84 14.95 0.96
N ASN A 440 20.95 15.10 0.23
CA ASN A 440 21.42 14.09 -0.74
C ASN A 440 21.79 12.75 -0.08
N ASP A 441 22.39 12.78 1.10
CA ASP A 441 22.74 11.57 1.86
C ASP A 441 21.46 10.83 2.33
N GLY A 442 20.40 11.60 2.57
CA GLY A 442 19.05 11.16 2.91
C GLY A 442 18.72 11.51 4.36
N VAL A 443 17.58 12.18 4.55
CA VAL A 443 17.02 12.50 5.88
C VAL A 443 15.52 12.24 5.88
N ALA A 444 14.97 11.76 7.00
CA ALA A 444 13.53 11.59 7.19
C ALA A 444 12.82 12.95 7.29
N TYR A 445 13.46 13.89 8.00
CA TYR A 445 12.87 15.16 8.37
C TYR A 445 13.91 16.27 8.26
N ILE A 446 13.50 17.41 7.70
CA ILE A 446 14.30 18.63 7.66
C ILE A 446 13.47 19.82 8.11
N ASN A 447 13.99 20.59 9.08
CA ASN A 447 13.33 21.80 9.54
C ASN A 447 14.27 23.00 9.58
N TYR A 448 13.76 24.10 9.02
CA TYR A 448 14.41 25.40 8.95
C TYR A 448 13.52 26.46 9.59
N THR A 449 14.10 27.28 10.48
CA THR A 449 13.44 28.43 11.07
C THR A 449 14.32 29.68 10.94
N ALA A 450 13.92 30.62 10.08
CA ALA A 450 14.45 31.99 9.94
C ALA A 450 13.79 32.66 8.71
N HIS A 451 14.59 33.33 7.88
CA HIS A 451 14.16 34.11 6.71
C HIS A 451 13.89 33.21 5.50
N GLY A 452 12.80 33.46 4.79
CA GLY A 452 12.44 32.74 3.57
C GLY A 452 11.99 33.68 2.47
N SER A 453 11.91 33.16 1.25
CA SER A 453 11.25 33.79 0.11
C SER A 453 10.39 32.76 -0.60
N GLU A 454 9.67 33.21 -1.62
CA GLU A 454 8.87 32.35 -2.51
C GLU A 454 9.71 31.25 -3.17
N THR A 455 11.05 31.36 -3.19
CA THR A 455 11.93 30.46 -3.95
C THR A 455 13.14 29.92 -3.15
N SER A 456 13.23 30.20 -1.85
CA SER A 456 14.37 29.76 -1.04
C SER A 456 14.18 29.86 0.46
N TRP A 457 14.97 29.06 1.19
CA TRP A 457 15.48 29.46 2.50
C TRP A 457 16.67 30.40 2.32
N SER A 458 16.65 31.54 3.02
CA SER A 458 17.57 32.64 2.73
C SER A 458 18.99 32.37 3.22
N ASP A 459 19.18 32.02 4.50
CA ASP A 459 20.51 31.87 5.10
C ASP A 459 20.50 30.87 6.28
N PRO A 460 21.19 29.71 6.18
CA PRO A 460 22.01 29.27 5.05
C PRO A 460 21.18 29.09 3.78
N SER A 461 21.72 29.57 2.65
CA SER A 461 20.98 29.60 1.39
C SER A 461 20.68 28.20 0.88
N PHE A 462 19.40 27.93 0.62
CA PHE A 462 18.92 26.72 -0.05
C PHE A 462 17.78 27.09 -0.98
N THR A 463 17.96 26.87 -2.29
CA THR A 463 17.11 27.43 -3.35
C THR A 463 16.41 26.35 -4.16
N GLN A 464 15.43 26.74 -4.98
CA GLN A 464 14.84 25.85 -6.00
C GLN A 464 15.89 25.21 -6.92
N SER A 465 16.98 25.90 -7.24
CA SER A 465 18.08 25.32 -8.03
C SER A 465 18.80 24.20 -7.28
N ASN A 466 18.93 24.33 -5.95
CA ASN A 466 19.49 23.27 -5.12
C ASN A 466 18.56 22.04 -5.12
N ILE A 467 17.26 22.22 -4.92
CA ILE A 467 16.26 21.13 -4.97
C ILE A 467 16.35 20.36 -6.29
N ASN A 468 16.33 21.07 -7.41
CA ASN A 468 16.40 20.45 -8.73
C ASN A 468 17.71 19.67 -8.97
N SER A 469 18.78 20.06 -8.27
CA SER A 469 20.08 19.38 -8.30
C SER A 469 20.25 18.25 -7.28
N LEU A 470 19.26 18.01 -6.42
CA LEU A 470 19.34 16.93 -5.42
C LEU A 470 19.45 15.55 -6.09
N THR A 471 20.03 14.62 -5.34
CA THR A 471 20.28 13.23 -5.72
C THR A 471 19.73 12.25 -4.68
N ASN A 472 18.75 12.66 -3.87
CA ASN A 472 18.14 11.88 -2.81
C ASN A 472 17.02 10.94 -3.32
N ASP A 473 17.26 10.31 -4.46
CA ASP A 473 16.32 9.33 -5.03
C ASP A 473 16.12 8.17 -4.04
N GLY A 474 14.86 7.78 -3.83
CA GLY A 474 14.46 6.79 -2.83
C GLY A 474 14.59 7.23 -1.36
N LYS A 475 14.98 8.48 -1.08
CA LYS A 475 15.27 9.01 0.27
C LYS A 475 14.59 10.35 0.53
N TYR A 476 13.27 10.36 0.47
CA TYR A 476 12.46 11.58 0.49
C TYR A 476 12.11 12.01 1.91
N CYS A 477 12.41 13.26 2.24
CA CYS A 477 12.11 13.81 3.56
C CYS A 477 10.71 14.41 3.65
N MET A 478 10.23 14.64 4.86
CA MET A 478 9.29 15.71 5.17
C MET A 478 10.05 17.00 5.44
N ALA A 479 9.72 18.08 4.72
CA ALA A 479 10.38 19.38 4.86
C ALA A 479 9.47 20.39 5.57
N VAL A 480 10.01 21.14 6.51
CA VAL A 480 9.25 22.15 7.28
C VAL A 480 10.02 23.48 7.27
N GLY A 481 9.42 24.50 6.68
CA GLY A 481 9.94 25.86 6.68
C GLY A 481 9.10 26.76 7.58
N ASN A 482 9.56 26.98 8.81
CA ASN A 482 9.03 28.04 9.68
C ASN A 482 9.65 29.38 9.24
N CYS A 483 9.23 29.84 8.07
CA CYS A 483 9.76 31.00 7.39
C CYS A 483 8.78 31.55 6.35
N CYS A 484 8.99 32.82 5.97
CA CYS A 484 8.13 33.55 5.05
C CYS A 484 8.00 32.88 3.67
N LEU A 485 6.79 32.91 3.11
CA LEU A 485 6.49 32.84 1.67
C LEU A 485 6.85 31.54 0.93
N THR A 486 7.47 30.58 1.60
CA THR A 486 7.95 29.36 0.93
C THR A 486 6.85 28.47 0.37
N SER A 487 5.60 28.67 0.79
CA SER A 487 4.40 28.01 0.29
C SER A 487 3.42 29.00 -0.35
N THR A 488 3.89 30.08 -0.98
CA THR A 488 3.06 31.03 -1.74
C THR A 488 2.71 30.46 -3.12
N TYR A 489 1.80 29.49 -3.15
CA TYR A 489 1.46 28.72 -4.36
C TYR A 489 0.65 29.48 -5.41
N ASP A 490 0.38 30.77 -5.23
CA ASP A 490 -0.14 31.68 -6.26
C ASP A 490 0.96 32.54 -6.94
N TYR A 491 2.25 32.31 -6.61
CA TYR A 491 3.41 33.03 -7.17
C TYR A 491 3.82 32.58 -8.59
N GLY A 492 3.59 31.30 -8.93
CA GLY A 492 3.90 30.68 -10.22
C GLY A 492 4.54 29.29 -10.09
N GLU A 493 5.71 29.23 -9.46
CA GLU A 493 6.21 28.00 -8.82
C GLU A 493 6.97 28.44 -7.56
N CYS A 494 6.43 28.13 -6.39
CA CYS A 494 7.06 28.44 -5.12
C CYS A 494 8.00 27.32 -4.65
N PHE A 495 8.72 27.58 -3.57
CA PHE A 495 9.74 26.70 -3.02
C PHE A 495 9.17 25.34 -2.60
N ALA A 496 8.02 25.33 -1.92
CA ALA A 496 7.29 24.12 -1.53
C ALA A 496 6.89 23.28 -2.75
N GLU A 497 6.41 23.93 -3.82
CA GLU A 497 6.05 23.24 -5.05
C GLU A 497 7.26 22.57 -5.71
N THR A 498 8.42 23.23 -5.75
CA THR A 498 9.64 22.63 -6.31
C THR A 498 10.08 21.39 -5.52
N TRP A 499 9.97 21.39 -4.19
CA TRP A 499 10.26 20.20 -3.36
C TRP A 499 9.43 18.98 -3.75
N LEU A 500 8.16 19.20 -4.10
CA LEU A 500 7.23 18.14 -4.45
C LEU A 500 7.30 17.76 -5.93
N ARG A 501 7.36 18.75 -6.84
CA ARG A 501 7.33 18.55 -8.30
C ARG A 501 8.59 17.89 -8.86
N ALA A 502 9.72 17.99 -8.16
CA ALA A 502 10.97 17.39 -8.62
C ALA A 502 10.88 15.86 -8.61
N ALA A 503 11.04 15.25 -9.80
CA ALA A 503 11.02 13.80 -9.97
C ALA A 503 12.27 13.14 -9.38
N ASN A 504 12.09 12.00 -8.72
CA ASN A 504 13.15 11.16 -8.13
C ASN A 504 14.06 11.91 -7.14
N LYS A 505 13.52 12.96 -6.49
CA LYS A 505 14.23 13.77 -5.49
C LYS A 505 13.28 14.66 -4.70
N GLY A 506 13.82 15.39 -3.74
CA GLY A 506 13.07 16.34 -2.93
C GLY A 506 12.33 15.65 -1.79
N ALA A 507 11.06 16.00 -1.60
CA ALA A 507 10.30 15.65 -0.40
C ALA A 507 8.97 14.94 -0.72
N ILE A 508 8.45 14.21 0.27
CA ILE A 508 7.07 13.68 0.30
C ILE A 508 6.04 14.75 0.67
N GLY A 509 6.48 15.80 1.34
CA GLY A 509 5.63 16.91 1.76
C GLY A 509 6.44 18.11 2.20
N TYR A 510 5.79 19.27 2.19
CA TYR A 510 6.35 20.53 2.65
C TYR A 510 5.31 21.28 3.50
N ILE A 511 5.62 21.54 4.77
CA ILE A 511 4.85 22.46 5.61
C ILE A 511 5.53 23.83 5.56
N GLY A 512 4.76 24.86 5.23
CA GLY A 512 5.22 26.24 5.31
C GLY A 512 4.12 27.24 5.00
N ALA A 513 4.51 28.51 4.94
CA ALA A 513 3.56 29.60 4.88
C ALA A 513 3.39 30.21 3.48
N SER A 514 2.15 30.55 3.11
CA SER A 514 1.81 31.30 1.89
C SER A 514 2.06 32.81 2.01
N ASN A 515 2.34 33.30 3.22
CA ASN A 515 2.74 34.69 3.48
C ASN A 515 3.90 34.75 4.50
N SER A 516 4.27 35.94 4.97
CA SER A 516 5.29 36.13 5.99
C SER A 516 4.87 35.51 7.32
N THR A 517 5.70 34.62 7.84
CA THR A 517 5.56 34.18 9.23
C THR A 517 6.14 35.22 10.19
N LEU A 518 5.88 35.02 11.47
CA LEU A 518 6.24 35.90 12.58
C LEU A 518 7.13 35.14 13.57
N TRP A 519 8.03 35.83 14.27
CA TRP A 519 9.01 35.15 15.14
C TRP A 519 8.40 34.50 16.39
N ASP A 520 7.48 35.18 17.08
CA ASP A 520 6.88 34.66 18.32
C ASP A 520 5.96 33.46 18.01
N GLU A 521 5.13 33.60 16.98
CA GLU A 521 4.17 32.56 16.61
C GLU A 521 4.84 31.32 15.99
N ASP A 522 5.86 31.44 15.14
CA ASP A 522 6.60 30.26 14.67
C ASP A 522 7.33 29.54 15.81
N TYR A 523 7.75 30.26 16.85
CA TYR A 523 8.33 29.65 18.04
C TYR A 523 7.27 28.84 18.79
N TRP A 524 6.10 29.42 19.09
CA TRP A 524 5.00 28.69 19.74
C TRP A 524 4.51 27.53 18.90
N TRP A 525 4.44 27.70 17.57
CA TRP A 525 4.04 26.67 16.64
C TRP A 525 4.91 25.41 16.79
N GLY A 526 6.23 25.58 16.91
CA GLY A 526 7.15 24.44 17.11
C GLY A 526 7.22 23.92 18.54
N VAL A 527 7.19 24.81 19.53
CA VAL A 527 7.64 24.53 20.93
C VAL A 527 6.48 24.42 21.93
N GLY A 528 5.32 24.98 21.64
CA GLY A 528 4.19 25.13 22.56
C GLY A 528 4.03 26.56 23.10
N SER A 529 2.88 26.85 23.73
CA SER A 529 2.35 28.20 24.01
C SER A 529 3.03 28.98 25.14
N GLY A 530 3.99 28.38 25.86
CA GLY A 530 4.66 28.99 27.01
C GLY A 530 5.63 30.15 26.70
N SER A 531 6.40 30.54 27.71
CA SER A 531 7.34 31.66 27.63
C SER A 531 8.46 31.40 26.60
N ILE A 532 8.70 32.36 25.70
CA ILE A 532 9.81 32.31 24.73
C ILE A 532 11.16 32.38 25.45
N SER A 533 12.06 31.44 25.15
CA SER A 533 13.40 31.40 25.74
C SER A 533 14.38 30.68 24.81
N SER A 534 15.69 30.81 25.07
CA SER A 534 16.72 30.08 24.33
C SER A 534 16.86 28.60 24.75
N SER A 535 16.15 28.16 25.78
CA SER A 535 16.25 26.82 26.36
C SER A 535 14.91 26.36 26.95
N PRO A 536 13.86 26.28 26.12
CA PRO A 536 12.54 25.82 26.56
C PRO A 536 12.54 24.33 26.96
N THR A 537 11.51 23.94 27.70
CA THR A 537 11.25 22.56 28.13
C THR A 537 9.77 22.27 28.07
N TYR A 538 9.37 21.03 27.78
CA TYR A 538 7.98 20.62 27.67
C TYR A 538 7.13 21.03 28.88
N ALA A 539 7.66 20.84 30.10
CA ALA A 539 6.97 21.20 31.35
C ALA A 539 6.59 22.69 31.48
N VAL A 540 7.18 23.57 30.67
CA VAL A 540 6.96 25.02 30.67
C VAL A 540 6.13 25.45 29.47
N THR A 541 6.23 24.74 28.34
CA THR A 541 5.67 25.17 27.06
C THR A 541 4.45 24.38 26.62
N GLY A 542 4.25 23.17 27.15
CA GLY A 542 3.15 22.30 26.74
C GLY A 542 3.34 21.77 25.33
N LEU A 543 2.22 21.49 24.66
CA LEU A 543 2.17 20.90 23.32
C LEU A 543 2.36 21.96 22.23
N GLY A 544 3.33 21.73 21.34
CA GLY A 544 3.49 22.33 20.02
C GLY A 544 3.70 21.24 18.95
N ALA A 545 4.04 21.64 17.74
CA ALA A 545 4.08 20.73 16.58
C ALA A 545 5.09 19.57 16.69
N TYR A 546 6.15 19.70 17.50
CA TYR A 546 7.10 18.59 17.68
C TYR A 546 6.61 17.53 18.67
N ASP A 547 5.84 17.92 19.68
CA ASP A 547 5.66 17.12 20.90
C ASP A 547 4.84 15.88 20.66
N GLY A 548 3.64 16.07 20.10
CA GLY A 548 2.73 14.96 19.86
C GLY A 548 3.18 14.04 18.74
N VAL A 549 4.35 14.20 18.10
CA VAL A 549 4.85 13.18 17.14
C VAL A 549 5.65 12.07 17.85
N PHE A 550 6.18 12.34 19.04
CA PHE A 550 7.10 11.44 19.76
C PHE A 550 6.47 10.72 20.95
N HIS A 551 5.48 11.32 21.61
CA HIS A 551 4.65 10.67 22.64
C HIS A 551 5.34 10.39 24.00
N ASP A 552 6.31 11.21 24.40
CA ASP A 552 7.25 10.91 25.50
C ASP A 552 6.84 11.38 26.90
N HIS A 553 5.76 12.14 27.05
CA HIS A 553 5.41 12.83 28.30
C HIS A 553 4.28 12.16 29.10
N GLY A 554 4.03 10.86 28.84
CA GLY A 554 3.03 10.05 29.53
C GLY A 554 1.63 10.15 28.95
N GLU A 555 1.51 10.69 27.75
CA GLU A 555 0.28 10.83 27.00
C GLU A 555 -0.29 9.48 26.54
N GLY A 556 -1.64 9.44 26.48
CA GLY A 556 -2.36 8.34 25.85
C GLY A 556 -2.18 8.32 24.33
N MET A 557 -2.51 7.19 23.71
CA MET A 557 -2.46 7.05 22.24
C MET A 557 -3.39 8.02 21.50
N ASP A 558 -4.44 8.45 22.18
CA ASP A 558 -5.36 9.48 21.75
C ASP A 558 -4.75 10.88 21.75
N GLN A 559 -3.45 11.04 22.02
CA GLN A 559 -2.74 12.33 21.98
C GLN A 559 -1.67 12.37 20.88
N TRP A 560 -1.59 11.31 20.05
CA TRP A 560 -0.52 11.09 19.08
C TRP A 560 -0.80 11.78 17.74
N TYR A 561 0.06 12.70 17.30
CA TYR A 561 -0.01 13.39 16.02
C TYR A 561 0.45 12.44 14.91
N VAL A 562 -0.51 11.67 14.37
CA VAL A 562 -0.21 10.59 13.43
C VAL A 562 0.14 11.08 12.04
N THR A 563 -0.57 12.09 11.51
CA THR A 563 -0.41 12.54 10.11
C THR A 563 0.32 13.87 9.99
N ASN A 564 0.83 14.16 8.79
CA ASN A 564 1.58 15.38 8.51
C ASN A 564 0.76 16.65 8.79
N ASP A 565 -0.54 16.67 8.47
CA ASP A 565 -1.37 17.86 8.70
C ASP A 565 -1.79 18.01 10.16
N ALA A 566 -1.79 16.93 10.96
CA ALA A 566 -1.97 17.02 12.41
C ALA A 566 -0.90 17.90 13.06
N MET A 567 0.34 17.91 12.52
CA MET A 567 1.42 18.81 12.98
C MET A 567 1.06 20.28 12.74
N VAL A 568 0.44 20.60 11.60
CA VAL A 568 0.00 21.96 11.26
C VAL A 568 -1.06 22.44 12.22
N PHE A 569 -2.06 21.60 12.48
CA PHE A 569 -3.12 21.91 13.43
C PHE A 569 -2.59 22.08 14.84
N ALA A 570 -1.72 21.20 15.31
CA ALA A 570 -1.13 21.31 16.64
C ALA A 570 -0.32 22.59 16.82
N GLY A 571 0.52 22.94 15.84
CA GLY A 571 1.27 24.20 15.91
C GLY A 571 0.35 25.43 15.87
N ASN A 572 -0.71 25.42 15.06
CA ASN A 572 -1.68 26.52 15.02
C ASN A 572 -2.50 26.63 16.31
N LEU A 573 -2.85 25.50 16.93
CA LEU A 573 -3.51 25.47 18.24
C LEU A 573 -2.59 26.01 19.35
N ALA A 574 -1.29 25.71 19.31
CA ALA A 574 -0.32 26.30 20.23
C ALA A 574 -0.23 27.84 20.09
N VAL A 575 -0.26 28.36 18.86
CA VAL A 575 -0.36 29.82 18.59
C VAL A 575 -1.67 30.40 19.13
N GLN A 576 -2.78 29.68 18.96
CA GLN A 576 -4.09 30.08 19.43
C GLN A 576 -4.19 30.08 20.97
N GLU A 577 -3.57 29.11 21.63
CA GLU A 577 -3.45 29.03 23.07
C GLU A 577 -2.59 30.17 23.61
N ALA A 578 -1.43 30.45 22.99
CA ALA A 578 -0.58 31.60 23.34
C ALA A 578 -1.30 32.96 23.27
N GLY A 579 -2.49 33.00 22.66
CA GLY A 579 -3.37 34.16 22.64
C GLY A 579 -2.92 35.21 21.62
N SER A 580 -2.20 34.79 20.58
CA SER A 580 -1.70 35.69 19.54
C SER A 580 -2.84 36.42 18.84
N GLY A 581 -2.66 37.73 18.60
CA GLY A 581 -3.53 38.52 17.73
C GLY A 581 -3.53 38.07 16.27
N SER A 582 -2.60 37.21 15.89
CA SER A 582 -2.43 36.64 14.55
C SER A 582 -2.94 35.19 14.43
N THR A 583 -3.74 34.71 15.38
CA THR A 583 -4.29 33.35 15.36
C THR A 583 -4.98 32.99 14.04
N SER A 584 -5.99 33.78 13.61
CA SER A 584 -6.70 33.50 12.36
C SER A 584 -5.83 33.69 11.12
N TYR A 585 -4.78 34.51 11.22
CA TYR A 585 -3.79 34.66 10.17
C TYR A 585 -2.98 33.37 9.97
N TYR A 586 -2.49 32.76 11.05
CA TYR A 586 -1.72 31.51 11.00
C TYR A 586 -2.52 30.35 10.41
N TRP A 587 -3.81 30.22 10.77
CA TRP A 587 -4.71 29.25 10.15
C TRP A 587 -4.90 29.47 8.64
N ASN A 588 -4.78 30.71 8.13
CA ASN A 588 -4.87 30.96 6.69
C ASN A 588 -3.57 30.66 5.96
N ILE A 589 -2.41 30.95 6.57
CA ILE A 589 -1.14 30.99 5.84
C ILE A 589 -0.34 29.70 5.93
N TYR A 590 -0.43 28.91 7.01
CA TYR A 590 0.27 27.64 7.10
C TYR A 590 -0.48 26.56 6.33
N ASN A 591 0.22 25.92 5.38
CA ASN A 591 -0.35 24.93 4.50
C ASN A 591 0.57 23.70 4.40
N LEU A 592 -0.03 22.52 4.25
CA LEU A 592 0.65 21.31 3.80
C LEU A 592 0.59 21.20 2.27
N MET A 593 1.74 21.27 1.62
CA MET A 593 1.91 20.77 0.26
C MET A 593 2.26 19.28 0.38
N GLY A 594 1.35 18.40 -0.06
CA GLY A 594 1.50 16.94 0.09
C GLY A 594 0.20 16.23 0.46
N ASP A 595 0.32 14.93 0.75
CA ASP A 595 -0.79 14.09 1.20
C ASP A 595 -1.07 14.31 2.70
N PRO A 596 -2.27 14.80 3.09
CA PRO A 596 -2.61 15.07 4.48
C PRO A 596 -2.81 13.79 5.33
N SER A 597 -2.97 12.63 4.69
CA SER A 597 -3.14 11.34 5.38
C SER A 597 -1.83 10.59 5.61
N LEU A 598 -0.72 11.10 5.07
CA LEU A 598 0.59 10.46 5.20
C LEU A 598 1.16 10.70 6.60
N SER A 599 1.80 9.67 7.16
CA SER A 599 2.50 9.73 8.44
C SER A 599 4.00 9.75 8.19
N THR A 600 4.68 10.82 8.64
CA THR A 600 6.15 10.86 8.58
C THR A 600 6.76 9.90 9.61
N TYR A 601 7.68 9.04 9.17
CA TYR A 601 8.51 8.23 10.05
C TYR A 601 9.50 9.10 10.81
N MET A 602 9.51 8.98 12.14
CA MET A 602 10.47 9.63 13.03
C MET A 602 11.42 8.57 13.58
N GLY A 603 12.51 8.32 12.84
CA GLY A 603 13.40 7.18 13.06
C GLY A 603 13.10 6.02 12.11
N VAL A 604 13.97 5.01 12.11
CA VAL A 604 13.74 3.77 11.36
C VAL A 604 12.61 3.00 12.05
N PRO A 605 11.46 2.77 11.37
CA PRO A 605 10.32 2.14 12.00
C PRO A 605 10.62 0.68 12.32
N ALA A 606 9.93 0.14 13.32
CA ALA A 606 9.95 -1.29 13.61
C ALA A 606 8.75 -1.99 12.95
N PRO A 607 8.82 -3.30 12.67
CA PRO A 607 7.71 -4.03 12.08
C PRO A 607 6.42 -3.92 12.91
N ASN A 608 5.27 -3.84 12.24
CA ASN A 608 3.97 -3.99 12.90
C ASN A 608 3.67 -5.48 13.09
N ALA A 609 3.73 -5.97 14.34
CA ALA A 609 3.45 -7.37 14.62
C ALA A 609 1.93 -7.62 14.59
N VAL A 610 1.43 -8.26 13.52
CA VAL A 610 0.00 -8.53 13.31
C VAL A 610 -0.31 -10.03 13.39
N THR A 611 -1.41 -10.39 14.06
CA THR A 611 -1.97 -11.74 14.07
C THR A 611 -3.47 -11.74 13.82
N VAL A 612 -3.96 -12.70 13.03
CA VAL A 612 -5.39 -12.99 12.91
C VAL A 612 -5.78 -13.94 14.03
N ASP A 613 -6.56 -13.45 14.99
CA ASP A 613 -6.92 -14.22 16.19
C ASP A 613 -8.19 -15.05 15.98
N ALA A 614 -9.14 -14.52 15.21
CA ALA A 614 -10.37 -15.19 14.83
C ALA A 614 -10.95 -14.63 13.52
N MET A 615 -11.66 -15.46 12.77
CA MET A 615 -12.39 -15.05 11.58
C MET A 615 -13.78 -15.66 11.59
N GLY A 616 -14.79 -14.86 11.25
CA GLY A 616 -16.17 -15.32 11.10
C GLY A 616 -16.85 -14.68 9.89
N ALA A 617 -18.11 -15.07 9.65
CA ALA A 617 -18.89 -14.67 8.47
C ALA A 617 -19.07 -13.16 8.29
N THR A 618 -19.02 -12.38 9.38
CA THR A 618 -19.35 -10.95 9.41
C THR A 618 -18.25 -10.07 9.98
N SER A 619 -17.13 -10.66 10.41
CA SER A 619 -16.08 -9.92 11.11
C SER A 619 -14.79 -10.74 11.21
N ILE A 620 -13.67 -10.06 11.39
CA ILE A 620 -12.36 -10.63 11.71
C ILE A 620 -11.83 -9.98 12.99
N THR A 621 -11.26 -10.77 13.89
CA THR A 621 -10.55 -10.27 15.07
C THR A 621 -9.06 -10.39 14.81
N ILE A 622 -8.34 -9.27 14.96
CA ILE A 622 -6.89 -9.21 14.82
C ILE A 622 -6.25 -8.64 16.08
N SER A 623 -4.98 -8.97 16.30
CA SER A 623 -4.11 -8.27 17.23
C SER A 623 -3.00 -7.56 16.47
N ALA A 624 -2.67 -6.33 16.86
CA ALA A 624 -1.60 -5.53 16.29
C ALA A 624 -1.03 -4.54 17.32
N VAL A 625 -0.01 -3.77 16.95
CA VAL A 625 0.46 -2.66 17.79
C VAL A 625 -0.71 -1.69 18.02
N PRO A 626 -1.01 -1.29 19.28
CA PRO A 626 -2.08 -0.34 19.53
C PRO A 626 -1.84 0.99 18.79
N GLY A 627 -2.92 1.62 18.31
CA GLY A 627 -2.88 2.74 17.36
C GLY A 627 -2.79 2.33 15.89
N SER A 628 -2.76 1.02 15.58
CA SER A 628 -2.81 0.54 14.20
C SER A 628 -4.19 0.78 13.56
N TYR A 629 -4.20 0.99 12.25
CA TYR A 629 -5.39 1.09 11.42
C TYR A 629 -5.39 -0.03 10.38
N VAL A 630 -6.52 -0.72 10.27
CA VAL A 630 -6.71 -1.93 9.47
C VAL A 630 -7.61 -1.62 8.29
N GLY A 631 -7.19 -2.03 7.10
CA GLY A 631 -8.04 -2.11 5.90
C GLY A 631 -8.11 -3.55 5.38
N LEU A 632 -9.30 -3.98 4.98
CA LEU A 632 -9.58 -5.29 4.40
C LEU A 632 -10.27 -5.08 3.06
N THR A 633 -9.73 -5.67 1.99
CA THR A 633 -10.22 -5.47 0.63
C THR A 633 -10.32 -6.77 -0.17
N GLN A 634 -11.16 -6.75 -1.21
CA GLN A 634 -11.15 -7.75 -2.28
C GLN A 634 -11.17 -7.00 -3.62
N GLY A 635 -10.03 -6.99 -4.30
CA GLY A 635 -9.81 -6.07 -5.43
C GLY A 635 -9.91 -4.62 -4.96
N THR A 636 -10.79 -3.83 -5.57
CA THR A 636 -11.02 -2.41 -5.21
C THR A 636 -12.20 -2.22 -4.24
N ILE A 637 -12.78 -3.31 -3.71
CA ILE A 637 -13.93 -3.25 -2.80
C ILE A 637 -13.42 -3.30 -1.37
N LEU A 638 -13.74 -2.26 -0.59
CA LEU A 638 -13.46 -2.21 0.85
C LEU A 638 -14.45 -3.10 1.61
N ILE A 639 -13.93 -4.17 2.20
CA ILE A 639 -14.69 -5.15 2.96
C ILE A 639 -14.88 -4.69 4.41
N GLY A 640 -13.86 -4.13 5.04
CA GLY A 640 -13.89 -3.74 6.45
C GLY A 640 -12.71 -2.84 6.80
N ALA A 641 -12.88 -1.98 7.79
CA ALA A 641 -11.81 -1.13 8.31
C ALA A 641 -12.02 -0.79 9.78
N GLY A 642 -10.94 -0.48 10.50
CA GLY A 642 -11.03 0.02 11.88
C GLY A 642 -9.69 0.12 12.60
N SER A 643 -9.71 0.73 13.79
CA SER A 643 -8.51 0.99 14.60
C SER A 643 -8.29 -0.09 15.66
N VAL A 644 -7.03 -0.33 16.00
CA VAL A 644 -6.59 -1.19 17.09
C VAL A 644 -6.38 -0.34 18.33
N GLY A 645 -7.29 -0.47 19.30
CA GLY A 645 -7.24 0.28 20.55
C GLY A 645 -6.13 -0.18 21.50
N VAL A 646 -6.07 0.44 22.68
CA VAL A 646 -5.04 0.23 23.72
C VAL A 646 -4.90 -1.22 24.22
N SER A 647 -5.89 -2.08 23.96
CA SER A 647 -5.84 -3.51 24.28
C SER A 647 -4.88 -4.30 23.37
N GLY A 648 -4.54 -3.74 22.21
CA GLY A 648 -3.77 -4.42 21.16
C GLY A 648 -4.58 -5.39 20.31
N SER A 649 -5.91 -5.39 20.41
CA SER A 649 -6.81 -6.23 19.61
C SER A 649 -8.03 -5.44 19.14
N ALA A 650 -8.50 -5.74 17.93
CA ALA A 650 -9.72 -5.16 17.38
C ALA A 650 -10.54 -6.21 16.63
N THR A 651 -11.87 -6.09 16.72
CA THR A 651 -12.80 -6.84 15.87
C THR A 651 -13.28 -5.91 14.76
N ILE A 652 -12.90 -6.21 13.53
CA ILE A 652 -13.26 -5.46 12.33
C ILE A 652 -14.49 -6.08 11.70
N ASP A 653 -15.60 -5.35 11.72
CA ASP A 653 -16.84 -5.77 11.08
C ASP A 653 -16.78 -5.60 9.56
N PHE A 654 -17.34 -6.57 8.84
CA PHE A 654 -17.50 -6.48 7.40
C PHE A 654 -18.64 -5.51 7.05
N MET A 655 -18.30 -4.49 6.26
CA MET A 655 -19.23 -3.52 5.68
C MET A 655 -19.98 -4.11 4.48
N THR A 656 -19.33 -5.00 3.74
CA THR A 656 -19.90 -5.77 2.63
C THR A 656 -19.60 -7.24 2.82
N THR A 657 -20.52 -8.13 2.43
CA THR A 657 -20.28 -9.58 2.49
C THR A 657 -19.08 -9.94 1.61
N PRO A 658 -18.01 -10.54 2.17
CA PRO A 658 -16.87 -10.98 1.39
C PRO A 658 -17.25 -12.11 0.42
N ASP A 659 -16.59 -12.17 -0.72
CA ASP A 659 -16.62 -13.33 -1.62
C ASP A 659 -15.72 -14.43 -1.04
N GLY A 660 -16.31 -15.53 -0.57
CA GLY A 660 -15.56 -16.66 0.02
C GLY A 660 -14.62 -17.38 -0.97
N GLY A 661 -14.74 -17.11 -2.27
CA GLY A 661 -13.85 -17.63 -3.31
C GLY A 661 -12.56 -16.82 -3.52
N LEU A 662 -12.44 -15.63 -2.93
CA LEU A 662 -11.29 -14.73 -3.06
C LEU A 662 -10.61 -14.47 -1.70
N PRO A 663 -9.28 -14.30 -1.66
CA PRO A 663 -8.61 -13.90 -0.43
C PRO A 663 -9.02 -12.48 0.00
N LEU A 664 -9.09 -12.25 1.31
CA LEU A 664 -9.16 -10.93 1.91
C LEU A 664 -7.74 -10.33 1.95
N HIS A 665 -7.52 -9.26 1.20
CA HIS A 665 -6.27 -8.51 1.23
C HIS A 665 -6.28 -7.54 2.42
N MET A 666 -5.42 -7.79 3.41
CA MET A 666 -5.31 -7.02 4.65
C MET A 666 -4.10 -6.11 4.61
N VAL A 667 -4.31 -4.82 4.91
CA VAL A 667 -3.24 -3.85 5.15
C VAL A 667 -3.40 -3.27 6.55
N VAL A 668 -2.34 -3.29 7.35
CA VAL A 668 -2.32 -2.71 8.70
C VAL A 668 -1.21 -1.67 8.78
N THR A 669 -1.58 -0.42 9.05
CA THR A 669 -0.65 0.71 9.16
C THR A 669 -0.67 1.32 10.55
N ALA A 670 0.45 1.85 11.03
CA ALA A 670 0.52 2.58 12.28
C ALA A 670 1.66 3.60 12.21
N GLN A 671 1.59 4.65 13.04
CA GLN A 671 2.69 5.61 13.13
C GLN A 671 4.00 4.92 13.55
N ASN A 672 5.08 5.24 12.84
CA ASN A 672 6.42 4.70 13.07
C ASN A 672 6.50 3.16 13.07
N ARG A 673 5.62 2.50 12.29
CA ARG A 673 5.66 1.06 12.01
C ARG A 673 5.72 0.79 10.53
N GLU A 674 6.41 -0.30 10.17
CA GLU A 674 6.35 -0.84 8.81
C GLU A 674 4.90 -1.33 8.54
N PRO A 675 4.29 -0.99 7.39
CA PRO A 675 3.01 -1.55 6.99
C PRO A 675 3.06 -3.08 6.94
N HIS A 676 2.05 -3.73 7.51
CA HIS A 676 1.85 -5.18 7.36
C HIS A 676 0.84 -5.43 6.24
N VAL A 677 1.19 -6.29 5.28
CA VAL A 677 0.33 -6.65 4.14
C VAL A 677 0.25 -8.16 4.03
N GLU A 678 -0.97 -8.71 3.98
CA GLU A 678 -1.19 -10.15 3.98
C GLU A 678 -2.52 -10.51 3.28
N ASP A 679 -2.52 -11.60 2.50
CA ASP A 679 -3.74 -12.17 1.92
C ASP A 679 -4.26 -13.32 2.80
N ILE A 680 -5.52 -13.21 3.25
CA ILE A 680 -6.13 -14.18 4.17
C ILE A 680 -7.31 -14.89 3.49
N LEU A 681 -7.29 -16.22 3.46
CA LEU A 681 -8.45 -17.00 2.99
C LEU A 681 -9.52 -17.09 4.07
N MET A 682 -10.78 -16.79 3.72
CA MET A 682 -11.91 -16.83 4.66
C MET A 682 -12.12 -18.20 5.31
N ALA A 683 -11.99 -19.26 4.51
CA ALA A 683 -12.05 -20.65 4.94
C ALA A 683 -11.39 -21.53 3.88
N SER A 684 -10.65 -22.57 4.29
CA SER A 684 -9.91 -23.43 3.35
C SER A 684 -10.86 -24.45 2.70
N PRO A 685 -11.07 -24.43 1.36
CA PRO A 685 -11.84 -25.46 0.68
C PRO A 685 -11.04 -26.76 0.62
N GLN A 686 -11.75 -27.89 0.57
CA GLN A 686 -11.19 -29.22 0.31
C GLN A 686 -12.02 -29.89 -0.76
N ILE A 687 -11.36 -30.49 -1.76
CA ILE A 687 -12.05 -31.22 -2.82
C ILE A 687 -12.08 -32.70 -2.49
N ASP A 688 -13.23 -33.34 -2.71
CA ASP A 688 -13.38 -34.79 -2.67
C ASP A 688 -14.09 -35.27 -3.94
N LEU A 689 -13.64 -36.41 -4.48
CA LEU A 689 -14.16 -37.00 -5.71
C LEU A 689 -14.78 -38.36 -5.42
N SER A 690 -15.98 -38.61 -5.97
CA SER A 690 -16.64 -39.91 -5.76
C SER A 690 -15.88 -41.10 -6.36
N VAL A 691 -15.05 -40.84 -7.39
CA VAL A 691 -14.23 -41.82 -8.09
C VAL A 691 -12.96 -41.16 -8.64
N THR A 692 -11.87 -41.91 -8.69
CA THR A 692 -10.61 -41.51 -9.36
C THR A 692 -10.40 -42.25 -10.68
N THR A 693 -11.27 -43.22 -11.00
CA THR A 693 -11.27 -43.97 -12.26
C THR A 693 -12.69 -44.30 -12.70
N CYS A 694 -12.99 -44.16 -13.99
CA CYS A 694 -14.25 -44.56 -14.62
C CYS A 694 -13.99 -45.53 -15.79
N ALA A 695 -14.88 -46.50 -16.02
CA ALA A 695 -14.71 -47.43 -17.14
C ALA A 695 -16.03 -47.97 -17.71
N ALA A 696 -16.08 -48.12 -19.05
CA ALA A 696 -17.20 -48.72 -19.77
C ALA A 696 -16.75 -49.79 -20.78
N THR A 697 -17.64 -50.72 -21.11
CA THR A 697 -17.43 -51.72 -22.18
C THR A 697 -18.64 -51.74 -23.10
N LEU A 698 -18.45 -51.41 -24.37
CA LEU A 698 -19.53 -51.20 -25.34
C LEU A 698 -19.30 -51.99 -26.64
N GLU A 699 -20.38 -52.40 -27.29
CA GLU A 699 -20.30 -52.82 -28.69
C GLU A 699 -20.19 -51.57 -29.60
N PRO A 700 -19.57 -51.67 -30.79
CA PRO A 700 -19.49 -50.54 -31.72
C PRO A 700 -20.87 -49.91 -32.00
N GLY A 701 -20.98 -48.58 -31.85
CA GLY A 701 -22.23 -47.84 -32.05
C GLY A 701 -23.13 -47.70 -30.83
N GLN A 702 -22.71 -48.13 -29.63
CA GLN A 702 -23.46 -47.94 -28.39
C GLN A 702 -23.01 -46.69 -27.62
N LEU A 703 -23.93 -46.16 -26.83
CA LEU A 703 -23.71 -45.10 -25.86
C LEU A 703 -23.89 -45.64 -24.45
N ASP A 704 -23.12 -45.14 -23.49
CA ASP A 704 -23.33 -45.39 -22.06
C ASP A 704 -22.93 -44.16 -21.25
N THR A 705 -23.31 -44.11 -19.98
CA THR A 705 -23.03 -42.98 -19.10
C THR A 705 -22.54 -43.44 -17.74
N ASP A 706 -21.59 -42.70 -17.16
CA ASP A 706 -21.14 -42.84 -15.77
C ASP A 706 -21.16 -41.47 -15.07
N VAL A 707 -21.08 -41.44 -13.73
CA VAL A 707 -21.19 -40.19 -12.97
C VAL A 707 -20.01 -40.04 -12.01
N LEU A 708 -19.26 -38.94 -12.17
CA LEU A 708 -18.29 -38.42 -11.22
C LEU A 708 -18.97 -37.33 -10.39
N THR A 709 -18.82 -37.34 -9.06
CA THR A 709 -19.32 -36.26 -8.20
C THR A 709 -18.16 -35.53 -7.55
N ILE A 710 -18.12 -34.20 -7.71
CA ILE A 710 -17.17 -33.30 -7.04
C ILE A 710 -17.86 -32.74 -5.79
N THR A 711 -17.18 -32.79 -4.64
CA THR A 711 -17.72 -32.31 -3.36
C THR A 711 -16.76 -31.35 -2.69
N ASN A 712 -17.28 -30.26 -2.12
CA ASN A 712 -16.49 -29.43 -1.20
C ASN A 712 -16.62 -29.96 0.23
N THR A 713 -15.55 -30.53 0.76
CA THR A 713 -15.46 -31.09 2.12
C THR A 713 -14.68 -30.20 3.08
N GLY A 714 -14.37 -28.96 2.66
CA GLY A 714 -13.57 -28.01 3.43
C GLY A 714 -14.26 -27.48 4.70
N GLU A 715 -13.61 -26.50 5.31
CA GLU A 715 -14.12 -25.84 6.52
C GLU A 715 -15.48 -25.15 6.26
N PRO A 716 -16.31 -24.95 7.30
CA PRO A 716 -17.54 -24.15 7.19
C PRO A 716 -17.29 -22.83 6.47
N GLU A 717 -18.21 -22.46 5.57
CA GLU A 717 -18.12 -21.26 4.72
C GLU A 717 -17.02 -21.27 3.64
N SER A 718 -16.27 -22.37 3.49
CA SER A 718 -15.37 -22.53 2.34
C SER A 718 -16.14 -22.64 1.03
N GLN A 719 -15.52 -22.12 -0.04
CA GLN A 719 -16.07 -22.15 -1.39
C GLN A 719 -15.04 -22.77 -2.35
N LEU A 720 -15.40 -23.92 -2.91
CA LEU A 720 -14.58 -24.64 -3.88
C LEU A 720 -14.95 -24.17 -5.29
N ASN A 721 -14.01 -23.52 -5.97
CA ASN A 721 -14.13 -23.20 -7.38
C ASN A 721 -13.33 -24.23 -8.18
N PHE A 722 -13.92 -24.80 -9.23
CA PHE A 722 -13.26 -25.80 -10.07
C PHE A 722 -13.59 -25.69 -11.57
N SER A 723 -12.71 -26.23 -12.41
CA SER A 723 -12.92 -26.40 -13.86
C SER A 723 -12.47 -27.79 -14.32
N LEU A 724 -13.10 -28.32 -15.37
CA LEU A 724 -12.86 -29.65 -15.92
C LEU A 724 -12.35 -29.57 -17.36
N SER A 725 -11.46 -30.48 -17.72
CA SER A 725 -11.07 -30.71 -19.13
C SER A 725 -10.78 -32.18 -19.41
N ILE A 726 -10.99 -32.63 -20.66
CA ILE A 726 -10.66 -34.00 -21.11
C ILE A 726 -9.31 -33.96 -21.84
N GLN A 727 -8.41 -34.87 -21.49
CA GLN A 727 -7.10 -35.04 -22.11
C GLN A 727 -6.90 -36.49 -22.58
N ALA A 728 -6.19 -36.69 -23.69
CA ALA A 728 -5.84 -38.04 -24.17
C ALA A 728 -4.66 -38.67 -23.40
N GLU A 729 -3.84 -37.85 -22.72
CA GLU A 729 -2.67 -38.27 -21.93
C GLU A 729 -2.70 -37.61 -20.53
N ASN A 730 -2.01 -38.19 -19.54
CA ASN A 730 -1.91 -37.61 -18.19
C ASN A 730 -0.67 -36.69 -18.11
N PRO A 731 -0.84 -35.36 -18.04
CA PRO A 731 0.29 -34.43 -18.03
C PRO A 731 1.08 -34.39 -16.71
N TYR A 732 0.65 -35.11 -15.66
CA TYR A 732 1.25 -35.06 -14.32
C TYR A 732 2.02 -36.33 -13.90
N GLU A 733 2.26 -37.29 -14.80
CA GLU A 733 3.23 -38.37 -14.55
C GLU A 733 4.67 -37.83 -14.59
N LYS A 734 5.28 -37.69 -13.39
CA LYS A 734 6.65 -37.15 -13.23
C LYS A 734 7.74 -38.04 -13.83
N THR A 735 8.65 -37.44 -14.60
CA THR A 735 10.03 -37.95 -14.80
C THR A 735 11.09 -36.84 -14.62
N ALA A 736 11.97 -37.04 -13.62
CA ALA A 736 13.36 -36.55 -13.41
C ALA A 736 13.70 -35.04 -13.34
N LYS A 737 14.51 -34.67 -12.32
CA LYS A 737 14.98 -33.31 -11.98
C LYS A 737 16.05 -32.71 -12.86
N SER A 738 15.91 -31.45 -13.32
CA SER A 738 16.75 -30.86 -14.37
C SER A 738 16.56 -29.33 -14.51
N VAL A 739 17.61 -28.56 -14.85
CA VAL A 739 17.46 -27.16 -15.35
C VAL A 739 17.12 -27.08 -16.85
N ALA A 740 16.85 -28.23 -17.49
CA ALA A 740 16.51 -28.24 -18.91
C ALA A 740 15.26 -27.40 -19.17
N GLY A 741 15.38 -26.49 -20.14
CA GLY A 741 14.32 -25.55 -20.49
C GLY A 741 14.50 -24.15 -19.90
N SER A 742 15.41 -23.97 -18.94
CA SER A 742 15.80 -22.63 -18.48
C SER A 742 16.47 -21.86 -19.62
N THR A 743 16.25 -20.54 -19.69
CA THR A 743 16.72 -19.72 -20.82
C THR A 743 17.28 -18.39 -20.37
N VAL A 744 18.25 -17.88 -21.13
CA VAL A 744 18.59 -16.46 -21.18
C VAL A 744 18.10 -15.91 -22.51
N SER A 745 17.30 -14.85 -22.48
CA SER A 745 16.83 -14.13 -23.66
C SER A 745 17.17 -12.65 -23.56
N CYS A 746 17.27 -12.02 -24.73
CA CYS A 746 17.40 -10.59 -24.91
C CYS A 746 16.19 -10.10 -25.70
N ALA A 747 15.56 -9.00 -25.29
CA ALA A 747 14.36 -8.49 -25.96
C ALA A 747 14.68 -7.98 -27.38
N GLU A 748 15.87 -7.42 -27.57
CA GLU A 748 16.32 -6.89 -28.85
C GLU A 748 16.84 -8.01 -29.77
N THR A 749 16.32 -8.08 -31.00
CA THR A 749 16.68 -9.10 -32.02
C THR A 749 17.32 -8.51 -33.28
N GLU A 750 17.32 -7.18 -33.41
CA GLU A 750 18.00 -6.46 -34.48
C GLU A 750 18.83 -5.32 -33.91
N PHE A 751 19.94 -5.00 -34.58
CA PHE A 751 20.73 -3.83 -34.24
C PHE A 751 21.07 -3.01 -35.48
N LEU A 752 21.20 -1.71 -35.27
CA LEU A 752 21.75 -0.79 -36.25
C LEU A 752 23.23 -0.58 -35.94
N ALA A 753 24.08 -0.82 -36.94
CA ALA A 753 25.52 -0.70 -36.78
C ALA A 753 25.92 0.74 -36.42
N GLY A 754 26.66 0.92 -35.32
CA GLY A 754 27.21 2.21 -34.87
C GLY A 754 26.49 2.84 -33.68
N GLU A 755 25.42 2.23 -33.17
CA GLU A 755 24.61 2.75 -32.08
C GLU A 755 24.96 2.10 -30.73
N THR A 756 24.68 2.83 -29.64
CA THR A 756 24.70 2.30 -28.27
C THR A 756 23.28 2.01 -27.83
N VAL A 757 23.04 0.85 -27.23
CA VAL A 757 21.72 0.41 -26.79
C VAL A 757 21.81 -0.26 -25.42
N ASP A 758 20.73 -0.16 -24.64
CA ASP A 758 20.53 -1.01 -23.48
C ASP A 758 19.89 -2.32 -23.93
N LEU A 759 20.59 -3.42 -23.74
CA LEU A 759 20.05 -4.76 -23.96
C LEU A 759 19.30 -5.20 -22.72
N HIS A 760 18.04 -5.62 -22.90
CA HIS A 760 17.19 -6.08 -21.81
C HIS A 760 17.28 -7.60 -21.70
N ILE A 761 17.96 -8.07 -20.66
CA ILE A 761 18.25 -9.49 -20.42
C ILE A 761 17.22 -10.06 -19.45
N SER A 762 16.62 -11.19 -19.84
CA SER A 762 15.71 -11.98 -19.02
C SER A 762 16.27 -13.39 -18.85
N VAL A 763 16.33 -13.85 -17.60
CA VAL A 763 16.73 -15.22 -17.26
C VAL A 763 15.53 -15.92 -16.63
N TYR A 764 15.07 -17.00 -17.25
CA TYR A 764 13.97 -17.81 -16.74
C TYR A 764 14.48 -19.17 -16.28
N ASN A 765 14.12 -19.57 -15.06
CA ASN A 765 14.37 -20.93 -14.59
C ASN A 765 13.14 -21.80 -14.85
N ALA A 766 13.21 -22.70 -15.84
CA ALA A 766 12.11 -23.60 -16.18
C ALA A 766 12.12 -24.91 -15.36
N SER A 767 13.01 -25.03 -14.37
CA SER A 767 13.04 -26.20 -13.50
C SER A 767 11.69 -26.37 -12.81
N THR A 768 11.13 -27.59 -12.88
CA THR A 768 9.84 -27.92 -12.25
C THR A 768 10.01 -28.66 -10.92
N ASP A 769 11.25 -28.80 -10.43
CA ASP A 769 11.54 -29.69 -9.30
C ASP A 769 12.74 -29.32 -8.42
N TYR A 770 12.89 -28.01 -8.19
CA TYR A 770 13.75 -27.41 -7.16
C TYR A 770 15.26 -27.48 -7.48
N GLU A 771 15.64 -27.34 -8.75
CA GLU A 771 17.03 -27.06 -9.13
C GLU A 771 17.13 -25.54 -9.39
N TRP A 772 17.79 -24.82 -8.47
CA TRP A 772 17.77 -23.35 -8.40
C TRP A 772 19.04 -22.75 -9.02
N LEU A 773 18.93 -21.63 -9.73
CA LEU A 773 20.07 -21.07 -10.48
C LEU A 773 21.00 -20.28 -9.56
N THR A 774 22.30 -20.57 -9.64
CA THR A 774 23.36 -19.98 -8.82
C THR A 774 24.21 -18.97 -9.59
N ASP A 775 24.49 -19.23 -10.87
CA ASP A 775 25.31 -18.38 -11.74
C ASP A 775 24.69 -18.20 -13.14
N VAL A 776 24.88 -17.01 -13.71
CA VAL A 776 24.57 -16.70 -15.12
C VAL A 776 25.74 -15.95 -15.75
N GLU A 777 26.14 -16.35 -16.96
CA GLU A 777 27.17 -15.69 -17.76
C GLU A 777 26.68 -15.38 -19.18
N ILE A 778 27.12 -14.26 -19.75
CA ILE A 778 26.91 -13.89 -21.15
C ILE A 778 28.22 -13.43 -21.79
N ASP A 779 28.60 -14.03 -22.91
CA ASP A 779 29.78 -13.72 -23.71
C ASP A 779 29.44 -12.75 -24.85
N PHE A 780 30.02 -11.54 -24.79
CA PHE A 780 29.81 -10.50 -25.80
C PHE A 780 30.87 -10.60 -26.90
N PRO A 781 30.50 -10.55 -28.19
CA PRO A 781 31.45 -10.69 -29.30
C PRO A 781 32.30 -9.44 -29.50
N VAL A 782 33.51 -9.62 -30.06
CA VAL A 782 34.43 -8.51 -30.38
C VAL A 782 33.78 -7.53 -31.36
N GLY A 783 33.81 -6.23 -31.02
CA GLY A 783 33.09 -5.18 -31.73
C GLY A 783 31.80 -4.76 -31.04
N VAL A 784 31.37 -5.47 -29.99
CA VAL A 784 30.33 -5.07 -29.04
C VAL A 784 31.01 -4.75 -27.70
N THR A 785 31.00 -3.47 -27.34
CA THR A 785 31.62 -3.00 -26.09
C THR A 785 30.59 -2.93 -24.99
N VAL A 786 30.77 -3.72 -23.92
CA VAL A 786 29.95 -3.65 -22.70
C VAL A 786 30.43 -2.47 -21.85
N ASN A 787 29.54 -1.51 -21.64
CA ASN A 787 29.82 -0.30 -20.88
C ASN A 787 29.49 -0.47 -19.39
N SER A 788 28.36 -1.12 -19.07
CA SER A 788 27.91 -1.42 -17.70
C SER A 788 26.80 -2.47 -17.71
N ALA A 789 26.55 -3.12 -16.57
CA ALA A 789 25.41 -4.01 -16.37
C ALA A 789 24.81 -3.87 -14.96
N THR A 790 23.50 -4.08 -14.81
CA THR A 790 22.80 -4.10 -13.52
C THR A 790 22.79 -5.49 -12.91
N ALA A 791 22.42 -5.66 -11.63
CA ALA A 791 22.05 -6.97 -11.10
C ALA A 791 20.80 -7.52 -11.83
N LEU A 792 20.62 -8.84 -11.84
CA LEU A 792 19.39 -9.47 -12.31
C LEU A 792 18.44 -9.66 -11.12
N THR A 793 17.26 -9.05 -11.19
CA THR A 793 16.28 -8.99 -10.09
C THR A 793 14.89 -9.44 -10.56
N GLY A 794 14.07 -10.00 -9.66
CA GLY A 794 12.72 -10.49 -9.99
C GLY A 794 12.43 -11.93 -9.55
N GLY A 795 13.46 -12.69 -9.16
CA GLY A 795 13.34 -14.00 -8.50
C GLY A 795 13.47 -13.93 -6.98
N THR A 796 13.47 -15.09 -6.33
CA THR A 796 13.55 -15.25 -4.87
C THR A 796 14.75 -14.50 -4.25
N ALA A 797 15.90 -14.43 -4.93
CA ALA A 797 17.04 -13.60 -4.55
C ALA A 797 17.75 -12.98 -5.79
N PRO A 798 18.37 -11.80 -5.66
CA PRO A 798 19.03 -11.16 -6.79
C PRO A 798 20.36 -11.86 -7.16
N LEU A 799 20.62 -12.00 -8.46
CA LEU A 799 21.93 -12.40 -8.99
C LEU A 799 22.77 -11.13 -9.21
N SER A 800 23.83 -10.96 -8.42
CA SER A 800 24.64 -9.74 -8.39
C SER A 800 25.69 -9.73 -9.49
N PHE A 801 25.79 -8.63 -10.24
CA PHE A 801 26.82 -8.43 -11.26
C PHE A 801 28.20 -8.28 -10.61
N ASN A 802 29.18 -9.09 -11.01
CA ASN A 802 30.56 -9.01 -10.53
C ASN A 802 31.62 -9.11 -11.66
N GLY A 803 31.19 -9.12 -12.93
CA GLY A 803 32.03 -9.36 -14.11
C GLY A 803 32.79 -8.12 -14.65
N PRO A 804 33.73 -8.32 -15.59
CA PRO A 804 34.48 -7.23 -16.24
C PRO A 804 33.62 -6.43 -17.26
N THR A 805 33.95 -5.16 -17.51
CA THR A 805 33.43 -4.35 -18.64
C THR A 805 34.51 -4.13 -19.71
N GLY A 806 34.11 -3.94 -20.97
CA GLY A 806 35.03 -3.77 -22.11
C GLY A 806 34.52 -4.35 -23.43
N ASP A 807 35.37 -4.28 -24.47
CA ASP A 807 35.07 -4.86 -25.79
C ASP A 807 35.29 -6.38 -25.79
N GLY A 808 34.28 -7.13 -26.24
CA GLY A 808 34.35 -8.58 -26.39
C GLY A 808 34.55 -9.35 -25.08
N VAL A 809 33.89 -8.93 -24.00
CA VAL A 809 34.05 -9.51 -22.65
C VAL A 809 32.93 -10.48 -22.29
N THR A 810 33.21 -11.43 -21.41
CA THR A 810 32.19 -12.26 -20.75
C THR A 810 31.78 -11.62 -19.43
N VAL A 811 30.48 -11.41 -19.25
CA VAL A 811 29.87 -10.85 -18.06
C VAL A 811 29.25 -11.97 -17.22
N ASN A 812 29.42 -11.93 -15.89
CA ASN A 812 28.86 -12.90 -14.94
C ASN A 812 27.99 -12.20 -13.85
N TRP A 813 26.94 -12.91 -13.44
CA TRP A 813 26.10 -12.64 -12.27
C TRP A 813 26.04 -13.85 -11.34
N HIS A 814 26.26 -13.63 -10.03
CA HIS A 814 26.31 -14.69 -9.02
C HIS A 814 25.32 -14.46 -7.86
N GLY A 815 24.74 -15.53 -7.33
CA GLY A 815 23.82 -15.52 -6.18
C GLY A 815 24.54 -15.39 -4.84
N ASN A 816 24.04 -14.53 -3.94
CA ASN A 816 24.71 -14.24 -2.65
C ASN A 816 24.27 -15.15 -1.47
N ASP A 817 23.48 -16.20 -1.70
CA ASP A 817 22.75 -16.94 -0.66
C ASP A 817 23.49 -18.17 -0.06
N GLY A 818 24.76 -18.38 -0.44
CA GLY A 818 25.61 -19.34 0.25
C GLY A 818 25.30 -20.82 -0.02
N SER A 819 24.94 -21.15 -1.27
CA SER A 819 24.91 -22.51 -1.91
C SER A 819 23.52 -23.09 -2.20
N TRP A 820 22.41 -22.36 -2.07
CA TRP A 820 21.08 -22.90 -2.38
C TRP A 820 20.57 -22.46 -3.77
N GLY A 821 20.96 -21.30 -4.28
CA GLY A 821 20.58 -20.83 -5.61
C GLY A 821 19.54 -19.71 -5.54
N ALA A 822 19.79 -18.63 -6.28
CA ALA A 822 19.08 -17.36 -6.13
C ALA A 822 17.79 -17.25 -6.97
N LEU A 823 17.67 -18.00 -8.06
CA LEU A 823 16.48 -17.98 -8.93
C LEU A 823 15.81 -19.34 -8.99
N HIS A 824 14.63 -19.47 -8.38
CA HIS A 824 13.93 -20.74 -8.21
C HIS A 824 13.13 -21.16 -9.45
N GLY A 825 12.72 -22.43 -9.49
CA GLY A 825 11.95 -23.00 -10.60
C GLY A 825 10.61 -22.26 -10.81
N GLY A 826 10.37 -21.83 -12.05
CA GLY A 826 9.21 -21.03 -12.44
C GLY A 826 9.42 -19.51 -12.36
N GLU A 827 10.58 -19.04 -11.88
CA GLU A 827 10.85 -17.61 -11.69
C GLU A 827 11.66 -16.99 -12.85
N THR A 828 11.51 -15.67 -13.03
CA THR A 828 12.29 -14.89 -14.01
C THR A 828 13.02 -13.75 -13.31
N ALA A 829 14.32 -13.58 -13.59
CA ALA A 829 15.08 -12.40 -13.20
C ALA A 829 15.44 -11.56 -14.42
N ASN A 830 15.35 -10.24 -14.31
CA ASN A 830 15.62 -9.30 -15.40
C ASN A 830 16.70 -8.28 -15.00
N GLY A 831 17.46 -7.81 -15.99
CA GLY A 831 18.40 -6.70 -15.84
C GLY A 831 18.86 -6.17 -17.18
N THR A 832 19.66 -5.10 -17.17
CA THR A 832 20.11 -4.45 -18.39
C THR A 832 21.62 -4.50 -18.55
N VAL A 833 22.07 -4.64 -19.80
CA VAL A 833 23.48 -4.51 -20.19
C VAL A 833 23.60 -3.42 -21.24
N ASN A 834 24.24 -2.32 -20.88
CA ASN A 834 24.49 -1.22 -21.82
C ASN A 834 25.66 -1.59 -22.74
N VAL A 835 25.42 -1.62 -24.05
CA VAL A 835 26.43 -2.00 -25.04
C VAL A 835 26.52 -1.02 -26.21
N THR A 836 27.72 -0.85 -26.77
CA THR A 836 27.94 -0.10 -28.01
C THR A 836 28.28 -1.06 -29.16
N PHE A 837 27.49 -1.03 -30.23
CA PHE A 837 27.72 -1.81 -31.46
C PHE A 837 28.62 -1.05 -32.44
N GLY A 838 29.78 -1.62 -32.78
CA GLY A 838 30.70 -1.00 -33.72
C GLY A 838 30.08 -0.77 -35.11
N GLY A 839 30.33 0.40 -35.70
CA GLY A 839 29.72 0.82 -36.99
C GLY A 839 30.07 -0.02 -38.22
N SER A 840 30.96 -1.02 -38.08
CA SER A 840 31.29 -2.00 -39.11
C SER A 840 30.59 -3.35 -38.93
N LEU A 841 29.79 -3.53 -37.88
CA LEU A 841 29.04 -4.76 -37.64
C LEU A 841 27.91 -4.89 -38.67
N SER A 842 27.73 -6.10 -39.20
CA SER A 842 26.71 -6.40 -40.21
C SER A 842 26.36 -7.88 -40.16
N GLY A 843 25.11 -8.22 -40.47
CA GLY A 843 24.62 -9.60 -40.32
C GLY A 843 24.50 -10.01 -38.85
N GLU A 844 24.24 -11.30 -38.63
CA GLU A 844 23.94 -11.84 -37.31
C GLU A 844 25.15 -11.83 -36.36
N GLN A 845 24.99 -11.24 -35.16
CA GLN A 845 25.95 -11.31 -34.06
C GLN A 845 25.40 -12.23 -32.98
N ALA A 846 26.17 -13.26 -32.59
CA ALA A 846 25.76 -14.23 -31.58
C ALA A 846 26.39 -13.91 -30.21
N PHE A 847 25.57 -13.99 -29.17
CA PHE A 847 25.92 -13.82 -27.76
C PHE A 847 25.75 -15.16 -27.07
N GLY A 848 26.86 -15.77 -26.67
CA GLY A 848 26.82 -17.03 -25.92
C GLY A 848 26.38 -16.77 -24.49
N TRP A 849 25.63 -17.68 -23.89
CA TRP A 849 25.30 -17.61 -22.47
C TRP A 849 25.43 -18.96 -21.78
N PHE A 850 25.63 -18.92 -20.48
CA PHE A 850 25.78 -20.08 -19.61
C PHE A 850 25.02 -19.87 -18.30
N ILE A 851 24.30 -20.89 -17.85
CA ILE A 851 23.54 -20.93 -16.60
C ILE A 851 24.05 -22.13 -15.80
N GLN A 852 24.25 -21.95 -14.50
CA GLN A 852 24.55 -23.02 -13.56
C GLN A 852 23.50 -23.10 -12.45
N GLY A 853 23.03 -24.31 -12.17
CA GLY A 853 22.14 -24.67 -11.06
C GLY A 853 22.90 -24.97 -9.76
N ASP A 854 22.19 -25.32 -8.70
CA ASP A 854 22.72 -25.66 -7.38
C ASP A 854 23.29 -27.10 -7.28
N ILE A 855 23.24 -27.86 -8.39
CA ILE A 855 23.88 -29.16 -8.60
C ILE A 855 23.18 -30.29 -7.81
N TYR A 856 21.85 -30.25 -7.69
CA TYR A 856 21.07 -31.17 -6.84
C TYR A 856 19.89 -31.86 -7.56
N GLY A 857 20.18 -32.92 -8.29
CA GLY A 857 19.14 -33.61 -9.06
C GLY A 857 19.71 -34.49 -10.16
N SER A 858 18.97 -34.64 -11.26
CA SER A 858 19.51 -35.22 -12.49
C SER A 858 20.08 -34.12 -13.39
N THR A 859 21.04 -34.49 -14.22
CA THR A 859 21.68 -33.57 -15.18
C THR A 859 20.73 -33.19 -16.33
N PRO A 860 20.90 -32.02 -16.97
CA PRO A 860 21.97 -31.05 -16.76
C PRO A 860 21.74 -30.12 -15.56
N HIS A 861 22.82 -29.84 -14.83
CA HIS A 861 22.93 -28.75 -13.85
C HIS A 861 23.54 -27.49 -14.48
N ASP A 862 24.09 -27.63 -15.68
CA ASP A 862 24.74 -26.57 -16.42
C ASP A 862 24.10 -26.51 -17.80
N LEU A 863 23.67 -25.32 -18.22
CA LEU A 863 23.03 -25.12 -19.51
C LEU A 863 23.66 -23.94 -20.24
N SER A 864 24.11 -24.18 -21.47
CA SER A 864 24.63 -23.13 -22.34
C SER A 864 23.74 -22.95 -23.56
N GLY A 865 23.57 -21.71 -23.99
CA GLY A 865 22.88 -21.38 -25.22
C GLY A 865 23.47 -20.15 -25.88
N SER A 866 22.77 -19.60 -26.87
CA SER A 866 23.10 -18.31 -27.44
C SER A 866 21.85 -17.64 -27.97
N PHE A 867 21.78 -16.32 -27.89
CA PHE A 867 20.86 -15.52 -28.69
C PHE A 867 21.64 -14.70 -29.71
N ALA A 868 20.97 -14.22 -30.76
CA ALA A 868 21.64 -13.48 -31.82
C ALA A 868 20.81 -12.31 -32.32
N MET A 869 21.49 -11.29 -32.87
CA MET A 869 20.86 -10.08 -33.39
C MET A 869 21.30 -9.79 -34.83
N THR A 870 20.37 -9.36 -35.71
CA THR A 870 20.55 -9.25 -37.18
C THR A 870 20.17 -7.85 -37.75
N ALA A 871 20.35 -7.60 -39.06
CA ALA A 871 19.97 -6.36 -39.78
C ALA A 871 19.09 -6.67 -41.06
N SER A 872 17.99 -5.95 -41.43
CA SER A 872 16.75 -6.52 -42.13
C SER A 872 16.25 -6.12 -43.60
N GLY A 873 15.23 -6.88 -44.24
CA GLY A 873 14.54 -6.90 -45.64
C GLY A 873 13.14 -7.73 -45.88
N PRO A 874 12.49 -7.98 -47.11
CA PRO A 874 11.04 -8.43 -47.34
C PRO A 874 10.62 -9.94 -47.16
N SER A 875 9.30 -10.27 -46.91
CA SER A 875 8.86 -11.60 -46.35
C SER A 875 7.37 -12.07 -46.53
N VAL A 876 7.11 -13.38 -46.32
CA VAL A 876 5.82 -14.00 -45.88
C VAL A 876 6.15 -14.75 -44.59
N THR A 877 5.28 -14.73 -43.57
CA THR A 877 5.55 -15.33 -42.25
C THR A 877 4.32 -16.08 -41.74
N VAL A 878 4.38 -17.40 -41.60
CA VAL A 878 3.29 -18.21 -41.04
C VAL A 878 3.09 -17.80 -39.58
N THR A 879 1.86 -17.45 -39.23
CA THR A 879 1.49 -17.02 -37.87
C THR A 879 0.64 -18.06 -37.16
N GLN A 880 -0.09 -18.92 -37.88
CA GLN A 880 -0.83 -20.04 -37.29
C GLN A 880 -1.12 -21.18 -38.28
N PRO A 881 -1.03 -22.46 -37.88
CA PRO A 881 -0.26 -22.93 -36.72
C PRO A 881 1.24 -22.64 -36.91
N ASN A 882 1.94 -22.28 -35.84
CA ASN A 882 3.34 -21.85 -35.89
C ASN A 882 4.28 -22.66 -34.97
N GLY A 883 3.76 -23.65 -34.24
CA GLY A 883 4.52 -24.63 -33.49
C GLY A 883 4.06 -24.80 -32.03
N GLY A 884 4.09 -26.05 -31.54
CA GLY A 884 3.67 -26.42 -30.18
C GLY A 884 2.16 -26.57 -30.00
N GLU A 885 1.34 -26.12 -30.97
CA GLU A 885 -0.10 -26.30 -30.90
C GLU A 885 -0.48 -27.78 -31.00
N THR A 886 -1.59 -28.14 -30.37
CA THR A 886 -2.17 -29.48 -30.46
C THR A 886 -3.51 -29.33 -31.17
N MET A 887 -3.60 -29.82 -32.42
CA MET A 887 -4.72 -29.60 -33.33
C MET A 887 -5.35 -30.92 -33.76
N ALA A 888 -6.68 -30.98 -33.81
CA ALA A 888 -7.40 -32.21 -34.18
C ALA A 888 -7.45 -32.39 -35.70
N TRP A 889 -7.02 -33.53 -36.24
CA TRP A 889 -7.22 -33.81 -37.66
C TRP A 889 -8.70 -34.16 -37.98
N GLY A 890 -9.16 -33.89 -39.20
CA GLY A 890 -10.53 -34.13 -39.67
C GLY A 890 -11.48 -32.93 -39.60
N TYR A 891 -11.04 -31.80 -39.04
CA TYR A 891 -11.80 -30.55 -38.90
C TYR A 891 -11.10 -29.38 -39.60
N ALA A 892 -11.86 -28.35 -39.96
CA ALA A 892 -11.33 -27.13 -40.56
C ALA A 892 -10.68 -26.26 -39.48
N HIS A 893 -9.44 -25.85 -39.72
CA HIS A 893 -8.67 -24.95 -38.87
C HIS A 893 -8.23 -23.73 -39.67
N PRO A 894 -8.12 -22.55 -39.04
CA PRO A 894 -7.49 -21.41 -39.70
C PRO A 894 -6.00 -21.67 -39.90
N VAL A 895 -5.50 -21.35 -41.10
CA VAL A 895 -4.08 -21.17 -41.39
C VAL A 895 -3.88 -19.70 -41.70
N THR A 896 -3.04 -18.99 -40.94
CA THR A 896 -2.82 -17.55 -41.09
C THR A 896 -1.34 -17.21 -41.28
N TRP A 897 -1.06 -16.10 -41.94
CA TRP A 897 0.30 -15.61 -42.19
C TRP A 897 0.34 -14.09 -42.39
N ASP A 898 1.45 -13.48 -42.01
CA ASP A 898 1.79 -12.09 -42.33
C ASP A 898 2.56 -12.01 -43.65
N HIS A 899 2.53 -10.84 -44.30
CA HIS A 899 3.27 -10.62 -45.55
C HIS A 899 3.78 -9.19 -45.68
N ALA A 900 4.93 -9.01 -46.34
CA ALA A 900 5.55 -7.73 -46.66
C ALA A 900 6.26 -7.78 -48.03
N GLY A 901 5.94 -6.82 -48.91
CA GLY A 901 6.40 -6.80 -50.31
C GLY A 901 5.36 -7.34 -51.30
N ASP A 902 5.73 -7.52 -52.58
CA ASP A 902 4.80 -7.78 -53.69
C ASP A 902 4.63 -9.29 -54.01
N VAL A 903 3.80 -10.02 -53.26
CA VAL A 903 3.36 -11.42 -53.56
C VAL A 903 1.83 -11.49 -53.65
N THR A 904 1.27 -12.02 -54.75
CA THR A 904 -0.18 -11.95 -55.04
C THR A 904 -1.01 -13.15 -54.57
N ASP A 905 -0.55 -14.39 -54.82
CA ASP A 905 -1.26 -15.62 -54.46
C ASP A 905 -0.28 -16.60 -53.79
N VAL A 906 -0.77 -17.44 -52.89
CA VAL A 906 0.00 -18.44 -52.14
C VAL A 906 -0.63 -19.84 -52.21
N LYS A 907 0.14 -20.86 -51.87
CA LYS A 907 -0.31 -22.26 -51.68
C LYS A 907 0.01 -22.72 -50.25
N ILE A 908 -0.78 -23.67 -49.74
CA ILE A 908 -0.68 -24.19 -48.37
C ILE A 908 -0.44 -25.70 -48.37
N GLU A 909 0.56 -26.14 -47.62
CA GLU A 909 1.03 -27.52 -47.60
C GLU A 909 1.29 -28.01 -46.16
N LEU A 910 1.06 -29.30 -45.91
CA LEU A 910 1.25 -29.95 -44.62
C LEU A 910 2.32 -31.02 -44.70
N SER A 911 3.23 -31.02 -43.74
CA SER A 911 4.17 -32.11 -43.49
C SER A 911 3.78 -32.85 -42.23
N ARG A 912 4.00 -34.16 -42.19
CA ARG A 912 3.76 -35.00 -40.99
C ARG A 912 5.02 -35.60 -40.38
N ASN A 913 6.16 -35.30 -40.98
CA ASN A 913 7.46 -35.89 -40.65
C ASN A 913 8.54 -34.81 -40.51
N GLY A 914 8.16 -33.66 -39.92
CA GLY A 914 9.09 -32.56 -39.66
C GLY A 914 9.70 -31.96 -40.92
N GLY A 915 8.93 -31.89 -42.02
CA GLY A 915 9.34 -31.23 -43.27
C GLY A 915 9.99 -32.14 -44.32
N GLY A 916 10.11 -33.44 -44.04
CA GLY A 916 10.70 -34.42 -44.97
C GLY A 916 9.86 -34.67 -46.24
N SER A 917 8.54 -34.59 -46.13
CA SER A 917 7.59 -34.65 -47.25
C SER A 917 6.41 -33.72 -47.01
N TRP A 918 5.89 -33.13 -48.08
CA TRP A 918 4.81 -32.15 -48.04
C TRP A 918 3.63 -32.61 -48.89
N GLU A 919 2.42 -32.49 -48.32
CA GLU A 919 1.13 -32.75 -48.95
C GLU A 919 0.45 -31.40 -49.21
N THR A 920 0.07 -31.11 -50.46
CA THR A 920 -0.63 -29.86 -50.77
C THR A 920 -2.08 -29.93 -50.30
N LEU A 921 -2.45 -29.03 -49.38
CA LEU A 921 -3.80 -28.92 -48.86
C LEU A 921 -4.63 -27.91 -49.69
N VAL A 922 -4.02 -26.79 -50.07
CA VAL A 922 -4.61 -25.76 -50.93
C VAL A 922 -3.61 -25.37 -52.02
N ALA A 923 -3.96 -25.58 -53.28
CA ALA A 923 -3.04 -25.41 -54.41
C ALA A 923 -2.86 -23.95 -54.87
N SER A 924 -3.81 -23.06 -54.56
CA SER A 924 -3.76 -21.62 -54.83
C SER A 924 -4.87 -20.91 -54.06
N THR A 925 -4.53 -19.85 -53.33
CA THR A 925 -5.45 -18.91 -52.68
C THR A 925 -4.85 -17.49 -52.68
N PRO A 926 -5.64 -16.41 -52.65
CA PRO A 926 -5.10 -15.05 -52.55
C PRO A 926 -4.15 -14.89 -51.35
N ASN A 927 -3.13 -14.05 -51.49
CA ASN A 927 -2.21 -13.73 -50.39
C ASN A 927 -2.79 -12.62 -49.50
N ASP A 928 -3.93 -12.88 -48.87
CA ASP A 928 -4.65 -11.93 -48.00
C ASP A 928 -4.53 -12.22 -46.49
N GLY A 929 -3.78 -13.27 -46.13
CA GLY A 929 -3.30 -13.52 -44.77
C GLY A 929 -4.04 -14.62 -44.00
N ASP A 930 -5.08 -15.22 -44.58
CA ASP A 930 -5.81 -16.33 -43.97
C ASP A 930 -6.44 -17.31 -44.98
N GLU A 931 -6.57 -18.58 -44.58
CA GLU A 931 -7.34 -19.59 -45.31
C GLU A 931 -7.84 -20.68 -44.35
N SER A 932 -9.03 -21.24 -44.60
CA SER A 932 -9.59 -22.31 -43.76
C SER A 932 -9.29 -23.70 -44.34
N VAL A 933 -8.54 -24.52 -43.60
CA VAL A 933 -7.97 -25.76 -44.11
C VAL A 933 -8.34 -26.95 -43.22
N VAL A 934 -8.82 -28.04 -43.84
CA VAL A 934 -9.07 -29.32 -43.13
C VAL A 934 -7.82 -30.18 -43.17
N PHE A 935 -7.23 -30.50 -42.02
CA PHE A 935 -6.07 -31.38 -41.94
C PHE A 935 -6.49 -32.86 -42.03
N PRO A 936 -5.98 -33.66 -42.99
CA PRO A 936 -6.30 -35.09 -43.06
C PRO A 936 -5.63 -35.89 -41.91
N GLY A 937 -5.99 -37.15 -41.72
CA GLY A 937 -5.27 -38.08 -40.81
C GLY A 937 -4.09 -38.78 -41.50
N PRO A 938 -3.24 -39.53 -40.78
CA PRO A 938 -3.29 -39.86 -39.35
C PRO A 938 -2.55 -38.86 -38.43
N SER A 939 -2.70 -39.01 -37.12
CA SER A 939 -2.03 -38.21 -36.07
C SER A 939 -0.49 -38.23 -36.18
N THR A 940 0.15 -37.13 -35.78
CA THR A 940 1.62 -36.98 -35.71
C THR A 940 1.99 -35.87 -34.74
N THR A 941 3.07 -36.04 -33.99
CA THR A 941 3.67 -34.98 -33.16
C THR A 941 4.70 -34.14 -33.93
N ALA A 942 4.88 -34.43 -35.23
CA ALA A 942 5.87 -33.79 -36.10
C ALA A 942 5.21 -33.05 -37.27
N ALA A 943 4.03 -32.46 -37.07
CA ALA A 943 3.34 -31.73 -38.13
C ALA A 943 4.01 -30.37 -38.36
N LEU A 944 4.13 -29.95 -39.63
CA LEU A 944 4.49 -28.57 -40.00
C LEU A 944 3.54 -28.09 -41.09
N ILE A 945 3.20 -26.81 -41.08
CA ILE A 945 2.44 -26.16 -42.16
C ILE A 945 3.39 -25.24 -42.92
N ARG A 946 3.21 -25.10 -44.23
CA ARG A 946 3.97 -24.18 -45.07
C ARG A 946 3.04 -23.36 -45.93
N VAL A 947 3.29 -22.04 -45.96
CA VAL A 947 2.67 -21.09 -46.87
C VAL A 947 3.75 -20.55 -47.80
N SER A 948 3.50 -20.58 -49.11
CA SER A 948 4.50 -20.19 -50.11
C SER A 948 3.87 -19.50 -51.31
N SER A 949 4.60 -18.59 -51.94
CA SER A 949 4.27 -18.09 -53.28
C SER A 949 4.12 -19.27 -54.24
N LEU A 950 3.33 -19.11 -55.30
CA LEU A 950 3.05 -20.22 -56.23
C LEU A 950 4.31 -20.78 -56.92
N ASP A 951 5.41 -20.02 -56.94
CA ASP A 951 6.71 -20.41 -57.47
C ASP A 951 7.78 -20.75 -56.41
N ASP A 952 7.39 -20.81 -55.13
CA ASP A 952 8.24 -21.13 -53.97
C ASP A 952 9.39 -20.13 -53.68
N THR A 953 9.36 -18.94 -54.28
CA THR A 953 10.42 -17.93 -54.10
C THR A 953 10.32 -17.13 -52.80
N VAL A 954 9.11 -17.01 -52.26
CA VAL A 954 8.84 -16.45 -50.93
C VAL A 954 8.00 -17.49 -50.19
N ALA A 955 8.58 -18.09 -49.15
CA ALA A 955 7.92 -19.16 -48.42
C ALA A 955 8.30 -19.06 -46.95
N ASP A 956 7.35 -19.41 -46.11
CA ASP A 956 7.60 -19.64 -44.71
C ASP A 956 6.81 -20.85 -44.23
N GLN A 957 7.31 -21.48 -43.18
CA GLN A 957 6.68 -22.62 -42.55
C GLN A 957 6.54 -22.36 -41.06
N SER A 958 5.68 -23.11 -40.38
CA SER A 958 5.59 -23.07 -38.93
C SER A 958 6.98 -23.21 -38.29
N ASN A 959 7.28 -22.32 -37.34
CA ASN A 959 8.56 -22.20 -36.67
C ASN A 959 8.94 -23.45 -35.87
N ALA A 960 7.97 -24.18 -35.34
CA ALA A 960 8.16 -25.49 -34.74
C ALA A 960 7.10 -26.50 -35.18
N VAL A 961 7.34 -27.77 -34.86
CA VAL A 961 6.33 -28.82 -35.08
C VAL A 961 5.12 -28.57 -34.20
N PHE A 962 3.93 -28.79 -34.74
CA PHE A 962 2.70 -28.87 -33.97
C PHE A 962 2.22 -30.33 -33.97
N THR A 963 1.37 -30.67 -33.01
CA THR A 963 0.82 -32.02 -32.87
C THR A 963 -0.53 -32.08 -33.55
N LEU A 964 -0.65 -32.92 -34.59
CA LEU A 964 -1.95 -33.39 -35.04
C LEU A 964 -2.34 -34.59 -34.18
N PHE A 965 -3.34 -34.44 -33.34
CA PHE A 965 -3.85 -35.49 -32.47
C PHE A 965 -5.25 -35.91 -32.89
N GLU A 966 -5.67 -37.07 -32.40
CA GLU A 966 -7.05 -37.52 -32.52
C GLU A 966 -7.80 -37.01 -31.27
N MET A 967 -8.86 -36.22 -31.47
CA MET A 967 -9.72 -35.82 -30.35
C MET A 967 -10.30 -37.06 -29.67
N VAL A 968 -10.43 -37.01 -28.35
CA VAL A 968 -11.27 -37.96 -27.61
C VAL A 968 -12.73 -37.63 -27.95
N THR A 969 -13.22 -38.11 -29.09
CA THR A 969 -14.60 -37.89 -29.55
C THR A 969 -15.59 -38.86 -28.90
N TRP A 970 -15.08 -39.88 -28.21
CA TRP A 970 -15.88 -40.92 -27.58
C TRP A 970 -16.25 -40.60 -26.14
N LEU A 971 -15.78 -39.48 -25.56
CA LEU A 971 -16.09 -39.08 -24.18
C LEU A 971 -16.54 -37.62 -24.15
N THR A 972 -17.67 -37.33 -23.49
CA THR A 972 -18.13 -35.97 -23.24
C THR A 972 -18.52 -35.77 -21.77
N LEU A 973 -18.45 -34.52 -21.30
CA LEU A 973 -18.86 -34.08 -19.96
C LEU A 973 -20.03 -33.09 -20.11
N ASP A 974 -20.97 -33.10 -19.16
CA ASP A 974 -22.08 -32.13 -19.09
C ASP A 974 -21.73 -30.86 -18.30
N VAL A 975 -20.62 -30.87 -17.54
CA VAL A 975 -20.14 -29.76 -16.72
C VAL A 975 -18.67 -29.46 -17.04
N GLU A 976 -18.35 -28.19 -17.30
CA GLU A 976 -17.00 -27.71 -17.60
C GLU A 976 -16.38 -26.87 -16.47
N SER A 977 -17.20 -26.30 -15.58
CA SER A 977 -16.76 -25.58 -14.38
C SER A 977 -17.89 -25.44 -13.37
N GLY A 978 -17.56 -25.09 -12.12
CA GLY A 978 -18.54 -24.85 -11.08
C GLY A 978 -17.96 -24.26 -9.80
N THR A 979 -18.89 -23.84 -8.93
CA THR A 979 -18.61 -23.29 -7.60
C THR A 979 -19.47 -24.04 -6.58
N LEU A 980 -18.84 -24.56 -5.52
CA LEU A 980 -19.52 -25.34 -4.49
C LEU A 980 -19.31 -24.74 -3.09
N PRO A 981 -20.40 -24.40 -2.37
CA PRO A 981 -20.29 -24.09 -0.95
C PRO A 981 -19.91 -25.35 -0.15
N GLN A 982 -19.49 -25.18 1.10
CA GLN A 982 -19.21 -26.30 2.01
C GLN A 982 -20.36 -27.34 2.04
N GLY A 983 -20.04 -28.61 1.82
CA GLY A 983 -20.98 -29.71 1.75
C GLY A 983 -21.76 -29.81 0.43
N GLY A 984 -21.59 -28.85 -0.47
CA GLY A 984 -22.15 -28.88 -1.82
C GLY A 984 -21.51 -29.99 -2.66
N ASN A 985 -22.31 -30.57 -3.55
CA ASN A 985 -21.87 -31.57 -4.52
C ASN A 985 -22.31 -31.18 -5.94
N GLN A 986 -21.45 -31.44 -6.92
CA GLN A 986 -21.74 -31.33 -8.34
C GLN A 986 -21.57 -32.70 -9.00
N PRO A 987 -22.67 -33.37 -9.41
CA PRO A 987 -22.57 -34.50 -10.30
C PRO A 987 -22.15 -34.03 -11.71
N VAL A 988 -21.23 -34.77 -12.31
CA VAL A 988 -20.72 -34.63 -13.68
C VAL A 988 -20.99 -35.94 -14.39
N THR A 989 -21.80 -35.90 -15.43
CA THR A 989 -22.15 -37.04 -16.28
C THR A 989 -21.08 -37.22 -17.36
N LEU A 990 -20.39 -38.36 -17.34
CA LEU A 990 -19.48 -38.81 -18.39
C LEU A 990 -20.28 -39.63 -19.40
N THR A 991 -20.32 -39.21 -20.66
CA THR A 991 -20.97 -39.98 -21.73
C THR A 991 -19.93 -40.65 -22.61
N TYR A 992 -19.98 -41.99 -22.68
CA TYR A 992 -19.17 -42.81 -23.57
C TYR A 992 -19.92 -43.03 -24.90
N ASP A 993 -19.29 -42.75 -26.02
CA ASP A 993 -19.82 -42.95 -27.37
C ASP A 993 -18.90 -43.86 -28.20
N ALA A 994 -19.28 -45.14 -28.33
CA ALA A 994 -18.58 -46.10 -29.17
C ALA A 994 -18.95 -45.97 -30.66
N THR A 995 -19.67 -44.93 -31.08
CA THR A 995 -20.04 -44.71 -32.48
C THR A 995 -18.82 -44.43 -33.33
N GLY A 996 -18.57 -45.29 -34.32
CA GLY A 996 -17.44 -45.15 -35.23
C GLY A 996 -16.09 -45.62 -34.68
N LEU A 997 -16.04 -46.10 -33.43
CA LEU A 997 -14.84 -46.68 -32.85
C LEU A 997 -14.65 -48.15 -33.27
N ALA A 998 -13.39 -48.56 -33.43
CA ALA A 998 -13.00 -49.92 -33.71
C ALA A 998 -12.82 -50.72 -32.41
N ASP A 999 -12.72 -52.05 -32.52
CA ASP A 999 -12.43 -52.89 -31.36
C ASP A 999 -11.08 -52.50 -30.73
N GLY A 1000 -11.08 -52.21 -29.44
CA GLY A 1000 -9.89 -51.72 -28.75
C GLY A 1000 -10.18 -51.15 -27.37
N VAL A 1001 -9.11 -50.83 -26.64
CA VAL A 1001 -9.17 -50.10 -25.38
C VAL A 1001 -8.73 -48.67 -25.62
N TYR A 1002 -9.60 -47.73 -25.27
CA TYR A 1002 -9.39 -46.29 -25.36
C TYR A 1002 -9.26 -45.73 -23.95
N THR A 1003 -8.32 -44.83 -23.74
CA THR A 1003 -8.08 -44.18 -22.43
C THR A 1003 -8.06 -42.68 -22.60
N ALA A 1004 -8.66 -41.98 -21.64
CA ALA A 1004 -8.66 -40.53 -21.51
C ALA A 1004 -8.53 -40.14 -20.03
N TYR A 1005 -8.29 -38.87 -19.76
CA TYR A 1005 -8.12 -38.31 -18.42
C TYR A 1005 -9.00 -37.08 -18.28
N VAL A 1006 -9.74 -36.97 -17.17
CA VAL A 1006 -10.47 -35.75 -16.81
C VAL A 1006 -9.63 -35.02 -15.76
N LEU A 1007 -9.15 -33.82 -16.11
CA LEU A 1007 -8.40 -32.94 -15.20
C LEU A 1007 -9.35 -31.97 -14.52
N ILE A 1008 -9.21 -31.81 -13.20
CA ILE A 1008 -10.04 -30.95 -12.38
C ILE A 1008 -9.13 -29.93 -11.68
N ALA A 1009 -9.10 -28.69 -12.16
CA ALA A 1009 -8.35 -27.60 -11.53
C ALA A 1009 -9.21 -26.92 -10.46
N HIS A 1010 -8.62 -26.52 -9.32
CA HIS A 1010 -9.37 -25.96 -8.19
C HIS A 1010 -8.55 -25.08 -7.23
N ASN A 1011 -9.22 -24.36 -6.32
CA ASN A 1011 -8.63 -23.48 -5.31
C ASN A 1011 -8.34 -24.15 -3.93
N ALA A 1012 -8.53 -25.46 -3.78
CA ALA A 1012 -8.30 -26.20 -2.51
C ALA A 1012 -6.83 -26.50 -2.14
N GLY A 1013 -5.86 -25.98 -2.89
CA GLY A 1013 -4.43 -26.33 -2.73
C GLY A 1013 -4.10 -27.75 -3.23
N GLY A 1014 -2.80 -28.10 -3.39
CA GLY A 1014 -2.37 -29.47 -3.71
C GLY A 1014 -2.23 -29.86 -5.19
N GLY A 1015 -2.49 -28.94 -6.13
CA GLY A 1015 -2.48 -29.22 -7.58
C GLY A 1015 -3.82 -29.80 -8.07
N PRO A 1016 -4.01 -29.99 -9.40
CA PRO A 1016 -5.28 -30.47 -9.95
C PRO A 1016 -5.50 -31.97 -9.72
N GLU A 1017 -6.75 -32.37 -9.54
CA GLU A 1017 -7.14 -33.77 -9.46
C GLU A 1017 -7.26 -34.41 -10.85
N VAL A 1018 -6.94 -35.70 -10.95
CA VAL A 1018 -6.94 -36.45 -12.23
C VAL A 1018 -7.81 -37.69 -12.12
N VAL A 1019 -8.84 -37.80 -12.96
CA VAL A 1019 -9.70 -39.00 -13.08
C VAL A 1019 -9.35 -39.76 -14.36
N THR A 1020 -8.98 -41.03 -14.25
CA THR A 1020 -8.66 -41.87 -15.43
C THR A 1020 -9.93 -42.53 -15.99
N VAL A 1021 -10.20 -42.37 -17.29
CA VAL A 1021 -11.41 -42.88 -17.96
C VAL A 1021 -11.03 -43.89 -19.04
N THR A 1022 -11.62 -45.09 -19.01
CA THR A 1022 -11.31 -46.16 -19.99
C THR A 1022 -12.58 -46.67 -20.69
N LEU A 1023 -12.58 -46.67 -22.02
CA LEU A 1023 -13.63 -47.30 -22.84
C LEU A 1023 -13.06 -48.52 -23.56
N THR A 1024 -13.68 -49.69 -23.36
CA THR A 1024 -13.36 -50.90 -24.14
C THR A 1024 -14.45 -51.12 -25.19
N VAL A 1025 -14.11 -51.07 -26.47
CA VAL A 1025 -15.02 -51.38 -27.57
C VAL A 1025 -14.75 -52.79 -28.07
N GLU A 1026 -15.76 -53.65 -28.11
CA GLU A 1026 -15.61 -55.05 -28.55
C GLU A 1026 -16.79 -55.46 -29.45
N SER A 1027 -16.52 -55.84 -30.70
CA SER A 1027 -17.48 -56.40 -31.65
C SER A 1027 -17.82 -57.84 -31.27
N SER A 1028 -19.11 -58.17 -31.21
CA SER A 1028 -19.53 -59.57 -31.13
C SER A 1028 -19.32 -60.28 -32.49
N THR A 1029 -18.10 -60.77 -32.75
CA THR A 1029 -17.80 -61.58 -33.95
C THR A 1029 -18.39 -63.00 -33.83
N GLY A 1030 -19.47 -63.24 -34.57
CA GLY A 1030 -19.99 -64.58 -34.78
C GLY A 1030 -19.17 -65.38 -35.81
N ALA A 1031 -18.12 -66.09 -35.36
CA ALA A 1031 -17.87 -67.51 -35.69
C ALA A 1031 -16.51 -68.00 -35.15
N GLY A 1032 -16.55 -68.71 -34.02
CA GLY A 1032 -15.73 -69.91 -33.88
C GLY A 1032 -14.47 -69.87 -33.03
N ASP A 1033 -14.32 -68.96 -32.07
CA ASP A 1033 -13.51 -69.28 -30.89
C ASP A 1033 -14.43 -69.65 -29.74
N THR A 1034 -14.99 -70.86 -29.85
CA THR A 1034 -15.41 -71.58 -28.66
C THR A 1034 -14.20 -71.61 -27.72
N PRO A 1035 -14.30 -71.04 -26.51
CA PRO A 1035 -13.23 -71.05 -25.51
C PRO A 1035 -12.53 -72.41 -25.53
N ARG A 1036 -11.22 -72.57 -25.77
CA ARG A 1036 -10.64 -73.94 -25.83
C ARG A 1036 -10.74 -74.70 -24.50
N THR A 1037 -11.07 -73.99 -23.44
CA THR A 1037 -11.18 -74.45 -22.06
C THR A 1037 -12.40 -73.86 -21.40
N LEU A 1038 -13.04 -74.66 -20.54
CA LEU A 1038 -14.04 -74.18 -19.59
C LEU A 1038 -13.39 -73.22 -18.60
N VAL A 1039 -13.91 -71.99 -18.47
CA VAL A 1039 -13.40 -70.95 -17.56
C VAL A 1039 -14.55 -70.32 -16.80
N LEU A 1040 -14.40 -70.15 -15.49
CA LEU A 1040 -15.25 -69.30 -14.65
C LEU A 1040 -14.44 -68.05 -14.31
N ALA A 1041 -14.68 -66.97 -15.07
CA ALA A 1041 -13.85 -65.77 -15.04
C ALA A 1041 -14.05 -64.93 -13.76
N GLY A 1042 -15.19 -65.10 -13.10
CA GLY A 1042 -15.51 -64.47 -11.82
C GLY A 1042 -16.80 -63.69 -11.89
N ASN A 1043 -16.91 -62.64 -11.08
CA ASN A 1043 -18.07 -61.75 -11.06
C ASN A 1043 -17.62 -60.28 -11.03
N TYR A 1044 -18.38 -59.39 -11.69
CA TYR A 1044 -18.14 -57.94 -11.65
C TYR A 1044 -19.46 -57.18 -11.41
N PRO A 1045 -19.47 -56.19 -10.49
CA PRO A 1045 -18.39 -55.83 -9.56
C PRO A 1045 -18.10 -56.92 -8.51
N ASN A 1046 -16.93 -56.87 -7.85
CA ASN A 1046 -16.56 -57.72 -6.70
C ASN A 1046 -15.52 -56.96 -5.83
N PRO A 1047 -15.85 -56.47 -4.61
CA PRO A 1047 -17.13 -56.67 -3.90
C PRO A 1047 -18.31 -56.01 -4.61
N PHE A 1048 -19.53 -56.49 -4.36
CA PHE A 1048 -20.75 -55.95 -4.99
C PHE A 1048 -21.86 -55.64 -3.99
N ASN A 1049 -22.76 -54.72 -4.36
CA ASN A 1049 -23.92 -54.31 -3.55
C ASN A 1049 -25.15 -53.96 -4.43
N PRO A 1050 -26.28 -54.69 -4.35
CA PRO A 1050 -26.38 -56.12 -4.09
C PRO A 1050 -26.25 -56.95 -5.37
N SER A 1051 -26.04 -56.34 -6.55
CA SER A 1051 -26.03 -57.05 -7.83
C SER A 1051 -24.63 -57.22 -8.43
N THR A 1052 -24.40 -58.36 -9.07
CA THR A 1052 -23.18 -58.68 -9.80
C THR A 1052 -23.50 -59.60 -10.98
N LYS A 1053 -22.62 -59.67 -11.98
CA LYS A 1053 -22.75 -60.59 -13.11
C LYS A 1053 -21.66 -61.64 -13.05
N VAL A 1054 -22.04 -62.92 -12.96
CA VAL A 1054 -21.10 -64.05 -12.97
C VAL A 1054 -20.77 -64.39 -14.42
N ILE A 1055 -19.49 -64.28 -14.79
CA ILE A 1055 -18.99 -64.42 -16.16
C ILE A 1055 -18.25 -65.76 -16.32
N PHE A 1056 -18.59 -66.53 -17.35
CA PHE A 1056 -17.93 -67.80 -17.67
C PHE A 1056 -17.91 -68.08 -19.17
N SER A 1057 -17.09 -69.03 -19.58
CA SER A 1057 -16.82 -69.36 -20.98
C SER A 1057 -16.90 -70.87 -21.19
N LEU A 1058 -17.75 -71.30 -22.14
CA LEU A 1058 -18.02 -72.72 -22.45
C LEU A 1058 -17.29 -73.16 -23.74
N PRO A 1059 -16.49 -74.24 -23.68
CA PRO A 1059 -15.70 -74.69 -24.82
C PRO A 1059 -16.47 -75.41 -25.91
N ARG A 1060 -17.69 -75.84 -25.60
CA ARG A 1060 -18.65 -76.43 -26.54
C ARG A 1060 -20.05 -76.24 -25.97
N ALA A 1061 -21.07 -76.39 -26.81
CA ALA A 1061 -22.45 -76.33 -26.35
C ALA A 1061 -22.77 -77.58 -25.52
N GLY A 1062 -23.54 -77.43 -24.45
CA GLY A 1062 -23.93 -78.52 -23.57
C GLY A 1062 -24.70 -78.07 -22.34
N GLU A 1063 -25.04 -79.01 -21.47
CA GLU A 1063 -25.70 -78.72 -20.20
C GLU A 1063 -24.79 -77.92 -19.27
N VAL A 1064 -25.36 -76.89 -18.63
CA VAL A 1064 -24.68 -76.03 -17.66
C VAL A 1064 -25.54 -75.88 -16.43
N ASP A 1065 -24.96 -76.13 -15.27
CA ASP A 1065 -25.50 -75.72 -13.98
C ASP A 1065 -24.60 -74.63 -13.39
N LEU A 1066 -25.16 -73.45 -13.16
CA LEU A 1066 -24.52 -72.34 -12.46
C LEU A 1066 -25.26 -72.05 -11.17
N ASP A 1067 -24.59 -72.33 -10.05
CA ASP A 1067 -25.12 -72.14 -8.70
C ASP A 1067 -24.35 -71.03 -7.97
N VAL A 1068 -25.03 -70.36 -7.03
CA VAL A 1068 -24.38 -69.65 -5.93
C VAL A 1068 -24.46 -70.53 -4.69
N VAL A 1069 -23.34 -70.72 -3.99
CA VAL A 1069 -23.27 -71.47 -2.73
C VAL A 1069 -22.64 -70.65 -1.61
N ASP A 1070 -23.00 -70.97 -0.36
CA ASP A 1070 -22.39 -70.39 0.83
C ASP A 1070 -21.01 -71.01 1.13
N VAL A 1071 -20.30 -70.51 2.15
CA VAL A 1071 -18.99 -71.05 2.58
C VAL A 1071 -19.02 -72.50 3.05
N ARG A 1072 -20.19 -73.07 3.32
CA ARG A 1072 -20.39 -74.50 3.68
C ARG A 1072 -20.74 -75.36 2.47
N GLY A 1073 -20.86 -74.75 1.28
CA GLY A 1073 -21.23 -75.42 0.03
C GLY A 1073 -22.74 -75.63 -0.13
N HIS A 1074 -23.58 -75.04 0.73
CA HIS A 1074 -25.03 -75.11 0.57
C HIS A 1074 -25.49 -74.23 -0.59
N LEU A 1075 -26.42 -74.73 -1.40
CA LEU A 1075 -27.05 -73.98 -2.48
C LEU A 1075 -27.80 -72.77 -1.91
N VAL A 1076 -27.46 -71.59 -2.41
CA VAL A 1076 -28.11 -70.32 -2.11
C VAL A 1076 -29.09 -69.96 -3.21
N ARG A 1077 -28.66 -70.04 -4.47
CA ARG A 1077 -29.50 -69.78 -5.63
C ARG A 1077 -28.99 -70.53 -6.87
N ALA A 1078 -29.89 -71.13 -7.65
CA ALA A 1078 -29.56 -71.60 -8.98
C ALA A 1078 -29.71 -70.44 -9.98
N LEU A 1079 -28.61 -69.97 -10.55
CA LEU A 1079 -28.62 -68.86 -11.51
C LEU A 1079 -29.00 -69.34 -12.91
N HIS A 1080 -28.58 -70.56 -13.27
CA HIS A 1080 -28.94 -71.20 -14.54
C HIS A 1080 -28.86 -72.72 -14.42
N SER A 1081 -29.79 -73.45 -15.02
CA SER A 1081 -29.73 -74.90 -15.21
C SER A 1081 -30.36 -75.26 -16.55
N GLY A 1082 -29.57 -75.79 -17.48
CA GLY A 1082 -30.03 -76.16 -18.81
C GLY A 1082 -28.99 -75.97 -19.91
N PRO A 1083 -29.35 -76.28 -21.17
CA PRO A 1083 -28.42 -76.22 -22.29
C PRO A 1083 -28.01 -74.78 -22.61
N MET A 1084 -26.70 -74.57 -22.79
CA MET A 1084 -26.13 -73.30 -23.26
C MET A 1084 -25.26 -73.52 -24.49
N ALA A 1085 -25.27 -72.54 -25.41
CA ALA A 1085 -24.41 -72.54 -26.58
C ALA A 1085 -22.93 -72.39 -26.18
N ALA A 1086 -22.00 -72.87 -27.02
CA ALA A 1086 -20.58 -72.58 -26.81
C ALA A 1086 -20.32 -71.07 -26.89
N GLY A 1087 -19.40 -70.55 -26.07
CA GLY A 1087 -19.10 -69.11 -26.03
C GLY A 1087 -19.03 -68.53 -24.61
N ARG A 1088 -18.87 -67.21 -24.52
CA ARG A 1088 -18.85 -66.46 -23.25
C ARG A 1088 -20.28 -66.12 -22.82
N HIS A 1089 -20.57 -66.30 -21.54
CA HIS A 1089 -21.88 -66.08 -20.91
C HIS A 1089 -21.71 -65.23 -19.66
N GLY A 1090 -22.75 -64.47 -19.32
CA GLY A 1090 -22.81 -63.76 -18.05
C GLY A 1090 -24.22 -63.77 -17.48
N VAL A 1091 -24.37 -64.28 -16.26
CA VAL A 1091 -25.67 -64.43 -15.58
C VAL A 1091 -25.68 -63.53 -14.35
N ALA A 1092 -26.72 -62.69 -14.23
CA ALA A 1092 -26.85 -61.75 -13.12
C ALA A 1092 -27.28 -62.47 -11.83
N TRP A 1093 -26.73 -62.03 -10.72
CA TRP A 1093 -27.20 -62.34 -9.38
C TRP A 1093 -27.45 -61.03 -8.62
N ASP A 1094 -28.63 -60.92 -8.01
CA ASP A 1094 -29.13 -59.74 -7.29
C ASP A 1094 -28.92 -59.82 -5.77
N GLY A 1095 -28.10 -60.77 -5.31
CA GLY A 1095 -27.85 -60.99 -3.88
C GLY A 1095 -29.04 -61.59 -3.13
N THR A 1096 -29.90 -62.35 -3.80
CA THR A 1096 -31.04 -63.07 -3.19
C THR A 1096 -30.96 -64.60 -3.33
N ASP A 1097 -31.70 -65.34 -2.51
CA ASP A 1097 -31.86 -66.81 -2.57
C ASP A 1097 -32.95 -67.25 -3.57
N ASP A 1098 -33.19 -68.56 -3.73
CA ASP A 1098 -34.25 -69.10 -4.61
C ASP A 1098 -35.69 -68.70 -4.23
N LEU A 1099 -35.90 -68.15 -3.01
CA LEU A 1099 -37.18 -67.60 -2.55
C LEU A 1099 -37.29 -66.08 -2.78
N GLY A 1100 -36.26 -65.46 -3.36
CA GLY A 1100 -36.18 -64.02 -3.61
C GLY A 1100 -35.81 -63.19 -2.37
N HIS A 1101 -35.39 -63.81 -1.26
CA HIS A 1101 -34.95 -63.09 -0.07
C HIS A 1101 -33.48 -62.66 -0.19
N GLY A 1102 -33.17 -61.42 0.17
CA GLY A 1102 -31.80 -60.92 0.21
C GLY A 1102 -30.91 -61.70 1.19
N VAL A 1103 -29.72 -62.10 0.77
CA VAL A 1103 -28.74 -62.81 1.61
C VAL A 1103 -27.82 -61.83 2.36
N ALA A 1104 -27.16 -62.25 3.44
CA ALA A 1104 -26.32 -61.37 4.25
C ALA A 1104 -25.00 -60.97 3.55
N SER A 1105 -24.39 -59.84 3.93
CA SER A 1105 -23.02 -59.51 3.51
C SER A 1105 -22.06 -60.65 3.90
N GLY A 1106 -21.20 -61.06 2.98
CA GLY A 1106 -20.33 -62.21 3.21
C GLY A 1106 -19.72 -62.81 1.96
N VAL A 1107 -18.98 -63.90 2.16
CA VAL A 1107 -18.32 -64.65 1.10
C VAL A 1107 -19.28 -65.71 0.54
N TYR A 1108 -19.47 -65.69 -0.78
CA TYR A 1108 -20.21 -66.67 -1.54
C TYR A 1108 -19.31 -67.28 -2.62
N PHE A 1109 -19.72 -68.39 -3.22
CA PHE A 1109 -19.02 -68.97 -4.37
C PHE A 1109 -19.99 -69.19 -5.52
N ALA A 1110 -19.62 -68.70 -6.71
CA ALA A 1110 -20.23 -69.17 -7.94
C ALA A 1110 -19.65 -70.55 -8.26
N ARG A 1111 -20.50 -71.53 -8.54
CA ARG A 1111 -20.13 -72.90 -8.90
C ARG A 1111 -20.70 -73.25 -10.27
N LEU A 1112 -19.82 -73.44 -11.24
CA LEU A 1112 -20.13 -73.77 -12.62
C LEU A 1112 -19.85 -75.25 -12.89
N ARG A 1113 -20.84 -76.00 -13.37
CA ARG A 1113 -20.69 -77.39 -13.81
C ARG A 1113 -21.01 -77.54 -15.28
N HIS A 1114 -20.07 -78.12 -16.04
CA HIS A 1114 -20.23 -78.40 -17.47
C HIS A 1114 -19.34 -79.59 -17.86
N ASP A 1115 -19.90 -80.56 -18.59
CA ASP A 1115 -19.18 -81.75 -19.08
C ASP A 1115 -18.38 -82.54 -18.02
N GLY A 1116 -18.95 -82.67 -16.82
CA GLY A 1116 -18.33 -83.38 -15.70
C GLY A 1116 -17.16 -82.64 -15.04
N ARG A 1117 -16.90 -81.38 -15.41
CA ARG A 1117 -15.97 -80.47 -14.72
C ARG A 1117 -16.75 -79.49 -13.86
N GLU A 1118 -16.17 -79.16 -12.71
CA GLU A 1118 -16.70 -78.17 -11.76
C GLU A 1118 -15.64 -77.09 -11.52
N LEU A 1119 -16.04 -75.82 -11.64
CA LEU A 1119 -15.21 -74.66 -11.32
C LEU A 1119 -15.92 -73.82 -10.27
N THR A 1120 -15.16 -73.26 -9.32
CA THR A 1120 -15.69 -72.37 -8.29
C THR A 1120 -14.93 -71.05 -8.27
N HIS A 1121 -15.64 -69.95 -7.99
CA HIS A 1121 -15.06 -68.62 -7.87
C HIS A 1121 -15.65 -67.87 -6.66
N LYS A 1122 -14.77 -67.24 -5.88
CA LYS A 1122 -15.14 -66.52 -4.65
C LYS A 1122 -15.75 -65.16 -5.00
N MET A 1123 -16.91 -64.85 -4.41
CA MET A 1123 -17.63 -63.59 -4.55
C MET A 1123 -17.80 -62.93 -3.18
N LEU A 1124 -17.66 -61.61 -3.07
CA LEU A 1124 -17.87 -60.85 -1.84
C LEU A 1124 -19.07 -59.90 -1.98
N LEU A 1125 -20.13 -60.16 -1.22
CA LEU A 1125 -21.29 -59.29 -1.12
C LEU A 1125 -21.10 -58.33 0.07
N THR A 1126 -21.22 -57.03 -0.16
CA THR A 1126 -21.15 -55.97 0.86
C THR A 1126 -22.42 -55.15 0.81
N LYS A 1127 -23.37 -55.42 1.71
CA LYS A 1127 -24.55 -54.59 1.94
C LYS A 1127 -24.30 -53.51 2.97
#